data_AF-A0A523JI35-F1
#
_entry.id   AF-A0A523JI35-F1
#
_cell.length_a   1.000
_cell.length_b   1.000
_cell.length_c   1.000
_cell.angle_alpha   90.00
_cell.angle_beta   90.00
_cell.angle_gamma   90.00
#
_symmetry.space_group_name_H-M   'P 1'
#
loop_
_entity.id
_entity.type
_entity.pdbx_description
1 polymer ?
#
loop_
_entity_poly.entity_id
_entity_poly.type
_entity_poly.pdbx_seq_one_letter_code
_entity_poly.pdbx_strand_id
1 'polypeptide(L)'
;MFLALLLLAPTPVWALEQVKSQQKCINQVNKNFAKVASAQGKEICDCIKRGSKDSLEGTIEECMTADAKGKVEKAQQKTLSKESKSCGTTPEFGYSSGANANDAAIAKELAIIHGIFGDNLDAVIMTEFMLKNAAKCQHAVAKQAKKCQDAKLKVFTSCKKDALKGGKSAAPVESAQQLQDACLGTGAEAMPDPKGKIQKDCVDKLGDTIDKKCISKKGVVLSDCFPLFDPNGGSTLQAFVDRIIECEACKAINQADALNRNCDLFDDGLLNLSCFAIANASECEILNATECLLPYPSSRFLTAAPTPTGFRLDFPDVGLPSVIGDPLVPDFYNELDGFNPMAAILMHFPQGLDVEASNAARLLEAGCCGQAVGPPWVDTRIDTARSLDANSPSVLIHADTGDRVLHFLELDSHAVDPNTGQANLDRQATILHPGLSLIPGERYIVAMRNLKAPGGADVEPEGVFLALRDKVITTIPEIEARRAYFESSIFPQLISAGVAREDLVLAFDFTTQSEHQLTHQMLAMRDQAFAHLAAVEADPNQINFSVENVTEFDCDDPNDDGGLTVWRDVAGTYESPLFLEGDLVDGDLDNSSVQFMNVDANDTPVQNGVMDARFDISIPCSVLLDPEDPNTPVSRPIVLGHGFFGTGEEMAQGIPKGAGEVVDWNYIAGATDWRAFSDQDFLWFGLQIIGVGQSALNNFPAHADRLRQGMLNTLVLGRMMKLGLFNRDSSAFETPDGRGVFPGASEEMYYYGISLGGIMGTFFSALTPDVERFGIDVSALAWSCIIQRSTQYIQFVLALNTIGLIDDPMHEVLFVGGLAHELWISAMPGGYARHITTDPLPGSGSPSKILMQSAWLDKQISNQCAAIQARTLGLPSLKDGSIWQGLPGIPDANGPQDSAWVMYDTGSYDILDPNFFGQDASGRSLIPQLANEVPSRTCDPHGARPAIPAGIEQLVNFLQPGGQVENFCNGLCDAGDPDETANGNPPCDPLQ
;
A
#
# COMPACT_ATOMS: atom_id res chain seq x y z
N MET A 1 44.94 -31.55 -15.48
CA MET A 1 44.39 -31.34 -16.84
C MET A 1 43.71 -29.97 -16.84
N PHE A 2 44.44 -28.87 -16.61
CA PHE A 2 44.77 -27.88 -17.64
C PHE A 2 43.99 -28.05 -18.95
N LEU A 3 42.92 -27.28 -19.19
CA LEU A 3 42.93 -26.10 -20.08
C LEU A 3 41.52 -25.48 -20.24
N ALA A 4 41.45 -24.16 -20.03
CA ALA A 4 40.58 -23.18 -20.70
C ALA A 4 39.05 -23.20 -20.48
N LEU A 5 38.63 -22.60 -19.35
CA LEU A 5 37.50 -21.67 -19.35
C LEU A 5 37.91 -20.46 -20.22
N LEU A 6 37.33 -20.34 -21.41
CA LEU A 6 37.40 -19.10 -22.18
C LEU A 6 36.26 -18.19 -21.71
N LEU A 7 36.66 -17.00 -21.26
CA LEU A 7 35.85 -15.82 -21.04
C LEU A 7 34.86 -15.63 -22.21
N LEU A 8 33.56 -15.82 -21.96
CA LEU A 8 32.53 -15.07 -22.67
C LEU A 8 32.50 -13.69 -22.03
N ALA A 9 33.45 -12.84 -22.43
CA ALA A 9 33.22 -11.41 -22.35
C ALA A 9 31.91 -11.13 -23.12
N PRO A 10 31.02 -10.25 -22.63
CA PRO A 10 29.96 -9.74 -23.47
C PRO A 10 30.65 -9.18 -24.71
N THR A 11 30.40 -9.78 -25.87
CA THR A 11 30.76 -9.13 -27.12
C THR A 11 30.08 -7.77 -27.06
N PRO A 12 30.81 -6.65 -27.21
CA PRO A 12 30.16 -5.36 -27.28
C PRO A 12 29.10 -5.49 -28.38
N VAL A 13 27.85 -5.17 -28.07
CA VAL A 13 26.85 -5.02 -29.12
C VAL A 13 27.36 -3.85 -29.96
N TRP A 14 27.97 -4.14 -31.10
CA TRP A 14 28.37 -3.11 -32.03
C TRP A 14 27.07 -2.44 -32.48
N ALA A 15 26.93 -1.14 -32.22
CA ALA A 15 25.81 -0.35 -32.70
C ALA A 15 25.67 -0.59 -34.22
N LEU A 16 24.50 -1.06 -34.65
CA LEU A 16 24.24 -1.43 -36.04
C LEU A 16 23.31 -0.37 -36.66
N GLU A 17 23.70 0.14 -37.83
CA GLU A 17 22.84 1.00 -38.65
C GLU A 17 21.49 0.30 -38.91
N GLN A 18 20.38 1.04 -38.78
CA GLN A 18 19.05 0.53 -39.15
C GLN A 18 19.06 0.06 -40.61
N VAL A 19 18.72 -1.20 -40.87
CA VAL A 19 18.68 -1.71 -42.25
C VAL A 19 17.52 -1.07 -43.03
N LYS A 20 17.57 -1.14 -44.37
CA LYS A 20 16.59 -0.47 -45.25
C LYS A 20 15.12 -0.82 -44.94
N SER A 21 14.82 -2.04 -44.48
CA SER A 21 13.47 -2.43 -44.06
C SER A 21 13.04 -1.69 -42.79
N GLN A 22 13.90 -1.62 -41.78
CA GLN A 22 13.67 -0.87 -40.54
C GLN A 22 13.55 0.65 -40.83
N GLN A 23 14.45 1.22 -41.64
CA GLN A 23 14.34 2.61 -42.07
C GLN A 23 13.00 2.89 -42.79
N LYS A 24 12.52 1.94 -43.61
CA LYS A 24 11.23 2.06 -44.30
C LYS A 24 10.07 2.03 -43.30
N CYS A 25 10.11 1.15 -42.30
CA CYS A 25 9.14 1.11 -41.19
C CYS A 25 9.06 2.47 -40.50
N ILE A 26 10.20 2.93 -39.94
CA ILE A 26 10.33 4.22 -39.23
C ILE A 26 9.75 5.37 -40.05
N ASN A 27 10.16 5.48 -41.31
CA ASN A 27 9.74 6.57 -42.20
C ASN A 27 8.24 6.53 -42.52
N GLN A 28 7.61 5.35 -42.57
CA GLN A 28 6.17 5.26 -42.81
C GLN A 28 5.37 5.64 -41.57
N VAL A 29 5.75 5.17 -40.39
CA VAL A 29 5.06 5.49 -39.13
C VAL A 29 5.14 6.99 -38.87
N ASN A 30 6.34 7.58 -38.88
CA ASN A 30 6.56 9.01 -38.68
C ASN A 30 5.82 9.92 -39.68
N LYS A 31 5.77 9.50 -40.95
CA LYS A 31 5.01 10.25 -41.96
C LYS A 31 3.51 10.27 -41.68
N ASN A 32 2.96 9.22 -41.04
CA ASN A 32 1.53 9.17 -40.72
C ASN A 32 1.23 9.76 -39.34
N PHE A 33 2.15 9.66 -38.37
CA PHE A 33 2.17 10.48 -37.14
C PHE A 33 1.91 11.96 -37.46
N ALA A 34 2.73 12.56 -38.34
CA ALA A 34 2.56 13.96 -38.75
C ALA A 34 1.22 14.24 -39.47
N LYS A 35 0.55 13.22 -40.04
CA LYS A 35 -0.77 13.38 -40.66
C LYS A 35 -1.91 13.27 -39.66
N VAL A 36 -1.79 12.39 -38.66
CA VAL A 36 -2.74 12.30 -37.55
C VAL A 36 -2.76 13.62 -36.80
N ALA A 37 -1.59 14.13 -36.41
CA ALA A 37 -1.45 15.44 -35.79
C ALA A 37 -2.06 16.55 -36.66
N SER A 38 -1.75 16.56 -37.97
CA SER A 38 -2.36 17.53 -38.87
C SER A 38 -3.88 17.35 -39.06
N ALA A 39 -4.44 16.17 -38.85
CA ALA A 39 -5.88 15.92 -38.93
C ALA A 39 -6.55 16.43 -37.65
N GLN A 40 -6.04 16.04 -36.49
CA GLN A 40 -6.49 16.49 -35.17
C GLN A 40 -6.46 18.02 -35.07
N GLY A 41 -5.34 18.66 -35.35
CA GLY A 41 -5.23 20.12 -35.30
C GLY A 41 -6.16 20.86 -36.27
N LYS A 42 -6.62 20.22 -37.37
CA LYS A 42 -7.66 20.80 -38.24
C LYS A 42 -9.04 20.70 -37.61
N GLU A 43 -9.34 19.60 -36.95
CA GLU A 43 -10.59 19.42 -36.23
C GLU A 43 -10.69 20.46 -35.11
N ILE A 44 -9.63 20.62 -34.32
CA ILE A 44 -9.57 21.63 -33.26
C ILE A 44 -9.79 23.05 -33.80
N CYS A 45 -9.10 23.43 -34.87
CA CYS A 45 -9.30 24.74 -35.50
C CYS A 45 -10.74 24.93 -36.01
N ASP A 46 -11.38 23.88 -36.53
CA ASP A 46 -12.77 23.92 -36.99
C ASP A 46 -13.74 24.04 -35.80
N CYS A 47 -13.48 23.36 -34.68
CA CYS A 47 -14.25 23.42 -33.44
C CYS A 47 -14.18 24.80 -32.80
N ILE A 48 -12.98 25.35 -32.57
CA ILE A 48 -12.79 26.71 -32.05
C ILE A 48 -13.56 27.73 -32.90
N LYS A 49 -13.49 27.60 -34.23
CA LYS A 49 -14.20 28.50 -35.17
C LYS A 49 -15.72 28.37 -35.09
N ARG A 50 -16.24 27.16 -34.84
CA ARG A 50 -17.68 26.91 -34.73
C ARG A 50 -18.21 27.30 -33.36
N GLY A 51 -17.46 27.03 -32.29
CA GLY A 51 -17.75 27.45 -30.92
C GLY A 51 -17.73 28.97 -30.79
N SER A 52 -16.75 29.63 -31.41
CA SER A 52 -16.73 31.10 -31.51
C SER A 52 -17.92 31.68 -32.29
N LYS A 53 -18.75 30.87 -32.94
CA LYS A 53 -19.96 31.30 -33.67
C LYS A 53 -21.23 30.77 -33.04
N ASP A 54 -21.13 30.09 -31.90
CA ASP A 54 -22.25 29.45 -31.22
C ASP A 54 -22.99 28.47 -32.16
N SER A 55 -22.22 27.65 -32.87
CA SER A 55 -22.71 26.73 -33.92
C SER A 55 -22.31 25.27 -33.68
N LEU A 56 -22.04 24.92 -32.43
CA LEU A 56 -21.80 23.57 -31.95
C LEU A 56 -23.09 23.02 -31.32
N GLU A 57 -23.26 21.70 -31.39
CA GLU A 57 -24.39 20.99 -30.74
C GLU A 57 -24.04 20.58 -29.30
N GLY A 58 -22.79 20.76 -28.90
CA GLY A 58 -22.22 20.50 -27.58
C GLY A 58 -21.08 21.48 -27.30
N THR A 59 -20.17 21.13 -26.39
CA THR A 59 -19.05 22.00 -25.99
C THR A 59 -17.91 22.02 -27.01
N ILE A 60 -16.98 22.97 -26.87
CA ILE A 60 -15.75 23.02 -27.67
C ILE A 60 -14.88 21.81 -27.35
N GLU A 61 -14.79 21.42 -26.08
CA GLU A 61 -14.04 20.24 -25.64
C GLU A 61 -14.58 18.95 -26.27
N GLU A 62 -15.89 18.73 -26.19
CA GLU A 62 -16.57 17.59 -26.83
C GLU A 62 -16.34 17.59 -28.34
N CYS A 63 -16.41 18.76 -29.00
CA CYS A 63 -16.18 18.87 -30.43
C CYS A 63 -14.77 18.42 -30.84
N MET A 64 -13.76 18.79 -30.05
CA MET A 64 -12.35 18.56 -30.39
C MET A 64 -11.97 17.08 -30.41
N THR A 65 -12.68 16.24 -29.65
CA THR A 65 -12.44 14.80 -29.56
C THR A 65 -13.44 13.96 -30.36
N ALA A 66 -14.59 14.53 -30.77
CA ALA A 66 -15.65 13.81 -31.47
C ALA A 66 -15.29 13.27 -32.87
N ASP A 67 -14.23 13.80 -33.52
CA ASP A 67 -13.85 13.50 -34.92
C ASP A 67 -15.07 13.40 -35.86
N ALA A 68 -15.90 14.45 -35.90
CA ALA A 68 -17.22 14.42 -36.56
C ALA A 68 -17.18 14.06 -38.07
N LYS A 69 -15.99 14.08 -38.69
CA LYS A 69 -15.78 13.73 -40.11
C LYS A 69 -14.99 12.43 -40.29
N GLY A 70 -14.67 11.69 -39.21
CA GLY A 70 -13.89 10.46 -39.21
C GLY A 70 -12.49 10.61 -39.83
N LYS A 71 -11.89 11.81 -39.78
CA LYS A 71 -10.62 12.11 -40.45
C LYS A 71 -9.42 11.76 -39.59
N VAL A 72 -9.56 11.88 -38.28
CA VAL A 72 -8.52 11.54 -37.30
C VAL A 72 -8.42 10.02 -37.25
N GLU A 73 -9.54 9.32 -37.05
CA GLU A 73 -9.62 7.87 -37.04
C GLU A 73 -9.06 7.27 -38.34
N LYS A 74 -9.48 7.81 -39.49
CA LYS A 74 -8.95 7.38 -40.80
C LYS A 74 -7.44 7.60 -40.95
N ALA A 75 -6.88 8.62 -40.30
CA ALA A 75 -5.44 8.84 -40.29
C ALA A 75 -4.74 7.83 -39.36
N GLN A 76 -5.30 7.54 -38.18
CA GLN A 76 -4.80 6.55 -37.23
C GLN A 76 -4.76 5.16 -37.86
N GLN A 77 -5.88 4.73 -38.46
CA GLN A 77 -5.98 3.45 -39.18
C GLN A 77 -4.97 3.35 -40.33
N LYS A 78 -4.63 4.49 -40.95
CA LYS A 78 -3.60 4.53 -41.98
C LYS A 78 -2.19 4.39 -41.42
N THR A 79 -1.92 4.86 -40.20
CA THR A 79 -0.67 4.59 -39.48
C THR A 79 -0.53 3.09 -39.23
N LEU A 80 -1.52 2.45 -38.59
CA LEU A 80 -1.53 1.02 -38.27
C LEU A 80 -1.45 0.14 -39.53
N SER A 81 -2.18 0.50 -40.58
CA SER A 81 -2.10 -0.21 -41.87
C SER A 81 -0.73 -0.05 -42.56
N LYS A 82 0.02 1.02 -42.27
CA LYS A 82 1.34 1.25 -42.85
C LYS A 82 2.45 0.59 -42.06
N GLU A 83 2.31 0.57 -40.75
CA GLU A 83 3.14 -0.19 -39.82
C GLU A 83 3.08 -1.68 -40.16
N SER A 84 1.89 -2.30 -40.11
CA SER A 84 1.69 -3.73 -40.47
C SER A 84 2.28 -4.12 -41.82
N LYS A 85 2.30 -3.21 -42.81
CA LYS A 85 2.86 -3.45 -44.15
C LYS A 85 4.37 -3.19 -44.29
N SER A 86 4.96 -2.40 -43.39
CA SER A 86 6.32 -1.87 -43.56
C SER A 86 7.27 -2.29 -42.45
N CYS A 87 6.74 -2.73 -41.31
CA CYS A 87 7.45 -3.06 -40.07
C CYS A 87 7.54 -4.57 -39.83
N GLY A 88 7.80 -5.35 -40.89
CA GLY A 88 8.06 -6.79 -40.76
C GLY A 88 9.41 -7.12 -40.08
N THR A 89 10.27 -6.12 -39.94
CA THR A 89 11.48 -6.17 -39.10
C THR A 89 11.39 -4.97 -38.15
N THR A 90 11.35 -5.23 -36.85
CA THR A 90 11.26 -4.18 -35.84
C THR A 90 12.54 -3.34 -35.84
N PRO A 91 12.43 -2.00 -35.91
CA PRO A 91 13.60 -1.14 -35.74
C PRO A 91 14.18 -1.22 -34.33
N GLU A 92 15.50 -1.13 -34.22
CA GLU A 92 16.19 -1.15 -32.91
C GLU A 92 16.12 0.20 -32.16
N PHE A 93 15.93 1.32 -32.87
CA PHE A 93 15.75 2.65 -32.29
C PHE A 93 14.97 3.58 -33.23
N GLY A 94 14.47 4.70 -32.70
CA GLY A 94 13.76 5.71 -33.48
C GLY A 94 12.36 5.27 -33.92
N TYR A 95 11.71 4.44 -33.11
CA TYR A 95 10.38 3.87 -33.35
C TYR A 95 9.83 3.34 -32.03
N SER A 96 8.57 3.65 -31.70
CA SER A 96 7.83 2.98 -30.62
C SER A 96 6.77 2.02 -31.18
N SER A 97 5.62 2.54 -31.63
CA SER A 97 4.59 1.79 -32.35
C SER A 97 3.68 2.76 -33.12
N GLY A 98 2.87 2.23 -34.04
CA GLY A 98 1.84 3.01 -34.73
C GLY A 98 0.72 3.48 -33.81
N ALA A 99 0.41 2.74 -32.74
CA ALA A 99 -0.55 3.14 -31.72
C ALA A 99 0.02 4.30 -30.89
N ASN A 100 1.21 4.13 -30.30
CA ASN A 100 1.86 5.18 -29.50
C ASN A 100 2.08 6.46 -30.32
N ALA A 101 2.46 6.32 -31.60
CA ALA A 101 2.58 7.46 -32.49
C ALA A 101 1.23 8.15 -32.77
N ASN A 102 0.12 7.40 -32.87
CA ASN A 102 -1.20 8.00 -33.02
C ASN A 102 -1.61 8.77 -31.75
N ASP A 103 -1.39 8.18 -30.58
CA ASP A 103 -1.77 8.76 -29.30
C ASP A 103 -0.95 10.02 -29.02
N ALA A 104 0.37 9.95 -29.20
CA ALA A 104 1.28 11.10 -29.12
C ALA A 104 0.88 12.24 -30.07
N ALA A 105 0.37 11.92 -31.27
CA ALA A 105 -0.09 12.93 -32.22
C ALA A 105 -1.35 13.66 -31.75
N ILE A 106 -2.29 12.95 -31.12
CA ILE A 106 -3.56 13.50 -30.65
C ILE A 106 -3.35 14.30 -29.38
N ALA A 107 -2.71 13.68 -28.37
CA ALA A 107 -2.45 14.28 -27.06
C ALA A 107 -1.76 15.64 -27.20
N LYS A 108 -0.70 15.71 -27.99
CA LYS A 108 0.02 16.96 -28.26
C LYS A 108 -0.85 18.06 -28.88
N GLU A 109 -1.71 17.74 -29.86
CA GLU A 109 -2.51 18.80 -30.50
C GLU A 109 -3.56 19.37 -29.54
N LEU A 110 -4.08 18.55 -28.61
CA LEU A 110 -4.94 19.00 -27.53
C LEU A 110 -4.13 19.86 -26.54
N ALA A 111 -3.00 19.33 -26.05
CA ALA A 111 -2.13 20.01 -25.09
C ALA A 111 -1.62 21.37 -25.57
N ILE A 112 -1.29 21.53 -26.86
CA ILE A 112 -0.90 22.83 -27.43
C ILE A 112 -2.02 23.86 -27.27
N ILE A 113 -3.27 23.46 -27.47
CA ILE A 113 -4.41 24.39 -27.46
C ILE A 113 -4.81 24.73 -26.03
N HIS A 114 -4.81 23.76 -25.13
CA HIS A 114 -4.95 24.01 -23.68
C HIS A 114 -3.81 24.85 -23.13
N GLY A 115 -2.55 24.62 -23.54
CA GLY A 115 -1.41 25.45 -23.14
C GLY A 115 -1.49 26.89 -23.63
N ILE A 116 -2.18 27.18 -24.74
CA ILE A 116 -2.35 28.54 -25.26
C ILE A 116 -3.52 29.28 -24.57
N PHE A 117 -4.62 28.59 -24.28
CA PHE A 117 -5.88 29.21 -23.85
C PHE A 117 -6.30 28.88 -22.40
N GLY A 118 -5.71 27.88 -21.75
CA GLY A 118 -6.16 27.33 -20.46
C GLY A 118 -6.99 26.06 -20.61
N ASP A 119 -7.21 25.38 -19.49
CA ASP A 119 -7.83 24.03 -19.45
C ASP A 119 -9.33 24.02 -19.76
N ASN A 120 -10.03 25.14 -19.56
CA ASN A 120 -11.46 25.27 -19.87
C ASN A 120 -11.66 26.13 -21.12
N LEU A 121 -11.62 25.50 -22.30
CA LEU A 121 -11.77 26.21 -23.57
C LEU A 121 -13.16 26.81 -23.75
N ASP A 122 -14.20 26.21 -23.18
CA ASP A 122 -15.58 26.73 -23.25
C ASP A 122 -15.75 28.06 -22.52
N ALA A 123 -15.03 28.25 -21.41
CA ALA A 123 -15.01 29.51 -20.68
C ALA A 123 -14.16 30.59 -21.37
N VAL A 124 -13.04 30.20 -22.00
CA VAL A 124 -12.04 31.15 -22.50
C VAL A 124 -12.22 31.54 -23.96
N ILE A 125 -12.73 30.64 -24.81
CA ILE A 125 -12.93 30.93 -26.23
C ILE A 125 -14.12 31.88 -26.40
N MET A 126 -13.81 33.10 -26.84
CA MET A 126 -14.81 34.16 -26.96
C MET A 126 -15.74 33.91 -28.15
N THR A 127 -17.03 34.20 -27.96
CA THR A 127 -18.00 34.17 -29.05
C THR A 127 -17.89 35.44 -29.90
N GLU A 128 -18.15 35.31 -31.21
CA GLU A 128 -18.20 36.44 -32.15
C GLU A 128 -19.35 37.41 -31.81
N PHE A 129 -20.35 36.94 -31.05
CA PHE A 129 -21.43 37.76 -30.50
C PHE A 129 -20.91 38.69 -29.39
N MET A 130 -20.17 38.14 -28.42
CA MET A 130 -19.65 38.90 -27.28
C MET A 130 -18.49 39.83 -27.70
N LEU A 131 -17.44 39.28 -28.31
CA LEU A 131 -16.21 40.01 -28.65
C LEU A 131 -15.60 39.54 -29.97
N LYS A 132 -16.24 39.95 -31.08
CA LYS A 132 -15.87 39.55 -32.45
C LYS A 132 -14.40 39.64 -32.83
N ASN A 133 -13.69 40.67 -32.39
CA ASN A 133 -12.28 40.85 -32.74
C ASN A 133 -11.39 39.88 -31.95
N ALA A 134 -11.71 39.63 -30.68
CA ALA A 134 -11.01 38.69 -29.81
C ALA A 134 -11.21 37.25 -30.28
N ALA A 135 -12.46 36.84 -30.54
CA ALA A 135 -12.81 35.55 -31.14
C ALA A 135 -12.01 35.26 -32.44
N LYS A 136 -11.87 36.28 -33.30
CA LYS A 136 -11.09 36.18 -34.54
C LYS A 136 -9.59 36.15 -34.32
N CYS A 137 -9.10 36.79 -33.27
CA CYS A 137 -7.71 36.71 -32.84
C CYS A 137 -7.39 35.29 -32.35
N GLN A 138 -8.15 34.74 -31.40
CA GLN A 138 -7.97 33.39 -30.85
C GLN A 138 -7.94 32.33 -31.96
N HIS A 139 -8.95 32.30 -32.84
CA HIS A 139 -8.96 31.34 -33.96
C HIS A 139 -7.80 31.56 -34.95
N ALA A 140 -7.37 32.80 -35.19
CA ALA A 140 -6.24 33.05 -36.10
C ALA A 140 -4.91 32.56 -35.51
N VAL A 141 -4.70 32.76 -34.20
CA VAL A 141 -3.52 32.27 -33.47
C VAL A 141 -3.52 30.74 -33.43
N ALA A 142 -4.62 30.09 -33.03
CA ALA A 142 -4.76 28.63 -33.04
C ALA A 142 -4.41 28.02 -34.41
N LYS A 143 -4.92 28.63 -35.49
CA LYS A 143 -4.65 28.19 -36.86
C LYS A 143 -3.19 28.36 -37.28
N GLN A 144 -2.49 29.37 -36.77
CA GLN A 144 -1.09 29.61 -37.08
C GLN A 144 -0.17 28.76 -36.20
N ALA A 145 -0.51 28.53 -34.93
CA ALA A 145 0.12 27.55 -34.05
C ALA A 145 0.12 26.15 -34.67
N LYS A 146 -1.03 25.70 -35.15
CA LYS A 146 -1.18 24.43 -35.90
C LYS A 146 -0.28 24.32 -37.14
N LYS A 147 0.05 25.44 -37.80
CA LYS A 147 1.00 25.44 -38.93
C LYS A 147 2.46 25.43 -38.47
N CYS A 148 2.76 26.10 -37.37
CA CYS A 148 4.08 26.06 -36.74
C CYS A 148 4.42 24.63 -36.31
N GLN A 149 3.53 23.95 -35.57
CA GLN A 149 3.75 22.56 -35.16
C GLN A 149 3.86 21.61 -36.37
N ASP A 150 3.02 21.80 -37.40
CA ASP A 150 3.17 21.09 -38.69
C ASP A 150 4.56 21.30 -39.34
N ALA A 151 5.18 22.46 -39.14
CA ALA A 151 6.51 22.77 -39.67
C ALA A 151 7.59 22.04 -38.86
N LYS A 152 7.54 22.09 -37.51
CA LYS A 152 8.46 21.36 -36.63
C LYS A 152 8.45 19.86 -36.91
N LEU A 153 7.27 19.22 -36.96
CA LEU A 153 7.18 17.80 -37.31
C LEU A 153 7.72 17.46 -38.71
N LYS A 154 7.49 18.33 -39.70
CA LYS A 154 8.02 18.12 -41.06
C LYS A 154 9.53 18.27 -41.14
N VAL A 155 10.10 19.19 -40.36
CA VAL A 155 11.55 19.37 -40.27
C VAL A 155 12.17 18.16 -39.59
N PHE A 156 11.65 17.75 -38.44
CA PHE A 156 12.09 16.54 -37.75
C PHE A 156 11.97 15.28 -38.63
N THR A 157 10.80 15.02 -39.24
CA THR A 157 10.60 13.88 -40.14
C THR A 157 11.58 13.89 -41.32
N SER A 158 11.92 15.08 -41.84
CA SER A 158 12.91 15.22 -42.91
C SER A 158 14.31 14.94 -42.40
N CYS A 159 14.69 15.51 -41.26
CA CYS A 159 16.00 15.31 -40.64
C CYS A 159 16.22 13.83 -40.34
N LYS A 160 15.27 13.20 -39.65
CA LYS A 160 15.32 11.79 -39.28
C LYS A 160 15.54 10.87 -40.46
N LYS A 161 14.80 11.12 -41.55
CA LYS A 161 14.99 10.37 -42.80
C LYS A 161 16.40 10.51 -43.37
N ASP A 162 16.97 11.71 -43.30
CA ASP A 162 18.31 11.99 -43.82
C ASP A 162 19.40 11.43 -42.88
N ALA A 163 19.22 11.52 -41.56
CA ALA A 163 20.11 10.98 -40.52
C ALA A 163 20.18 9.45 -40.55
N LEU A 164 19.05 8.75 -40.68
CA LEU A 164 19.02 7.29 -40.80
C LEU A 164 19.65 6.78 -42.10
N LYS A 165 19.64 7.59 -43.15
CA LYS A 165 20.19 7.19 -44.46
C LYS A 165 21.70 7.42 -44.55
N GLY A 166 22.24 8.35 -43.76
CA GLY A 166 23.57 8.91 -43.97
C GLY A 166 23.63 9.81 -45.22
N GLY A 167 24.46 10.85 -45.13
CA GLY A 167 24.73 11.78 -46.23
C GLY A 167 25.98 11.40 -47.04
N LYS A 168 26.35 12.23 -48.02
CA LYS A 168 27.66 12.11 -48.69
C LYS A 168 28.85 12.43 -47.77
N SER A 169 28.60 13.10 -46.65
CA SER A 169 29.63 13.65 -45.75
C SER A 169 29.38 13.32 -44.27
N ALA A 170 28.37 12.50 -43.96
CA ALA A 170 28.00 12.11 -42.60
C ALA A 170 27.53 10.65 -42.60
N ALA A 171 28.02 9.87 -41.63
CA ALA A 171 27.58 8.50 -41.45
C ALA A 171 26.11 8.45 -41.02
N PRO A 172 25.39 7.35 -41.32
CA PRO A 172 24.11 7.04 -40.69
C PRO A 172 24.23 7.05 -39.16
N VAL A 173 23.16 7.46 -38.48
CA VAL A 173 23.08 7.31 -37.01
C VAL A 173 22.88 5.84 -36.64
N GLU A 174 23.45 5.44 -35.50
CA GLU A 174 23.48 4.05 -35.03
C GLU A 174 22.79 3.87 -33.67
N SER A 175 22.25 4.94 -33.08
CA SER A 175 21.52 4.88 -31.80
C SER A 175 20.42 5.92 -31.68
N ALA A 176 19.51 5.72 -30.72
CA ALA A 176 18.48 6.70 -30.34
C ALA A 176 19.10 8.06 -29.97
N GLN A 177 20.17 8.06 -29.18
CA GLN A 177 20.87 9.27 -28.76
C GLN A 177 21.44 10.05 -29.95
N GLN A 178 22.12 9.37 -30.89
CA GLN A 178 22.67 10.05 -32.08
C GLN A 178 21.57 10.62 -32.97
N LEU A 179 20.44 9.93 -33.10
CA LEU A 179 19.28 10.43 -33.84
C LEU A 179 18.67 11.66 -33.17
N GLN A 180 18.54 11.63 -31.85
CA GLN A 180 18.09 12.76 -31.04
C GLN A 180 19.00 13.97 -31.24
N ASP A 181 20.31 13.83 -31.00
CA ASP A 181 21.27 14.93 -31.10
C ASP A 181 21.27 15.55 -32.51
N ALA A 182 21.20 14.72 -33.55
CA ALA A 182 21.21 15.17 -34.93
C ALA A 182 19.95 15.95 -35.35
N CYS A 183 18.79 15.62 -34.78
CA CYS A 183 17.50 16.12 -35.25
C CYS A 183 16.70 16.96 -34.26
N LEU A 184 17.06 16.95 -32.98
CA LEU A 184 16.50 17.78 -31.91
C LEU A 184 17.54 18.68 -31.25
N GLY A 185 18.82 18.60 -31.66
CA GLY A 185 19.91 19.35 -31.04
C GLY A 185 20.32 18.78 -29.68
N THR A 186 21.33 19.40 -29.06
CA THR A 186 21.87 19.01 -27.75
C THR A 186 21.71 20.12 -26.72
N GLY A 187 21.56 19.79 -25.42
CA GLY A 187 21.49 20.81 -24.36
C GLY A 187 20.39 21.86 -24.58
N ALA A 188 20.74 23.15 -24.61
CA ALA A 188 19.81 24.25 -24.87
C ALA A 188 19.69 24.60 -26.37
N GLU A 189 20.23 23.77 -27.29
CA GLU A 189 20.13 24.03 -28.72
C GLU A 189 18.73 23.75 -29.25
N ALA A 190 18.19 24.71 -30.01
CA ALA A 190 16.94 24.55 -30.75
C ALA A 190 17.05 23.51 -31.87
N MET A 191 15.89 23.02 -32.32
CA MET A 191 15.81 22.06 -33.43
C MET A 191 16.52 22.60 -34.69
N PRO A 192 17.44 21.83 -35.30
CA PRO A 192 18.08 22.23 -36.55
C PRO A 192 17.07 22.53 -37.66
N ASP A 193 17.02 23.79 -38.13
CA ASP A 193 16.12 24.25 -39.19
C ASP A 193 16.89 24.72 -40.45
N PRO A 194 17.56 23.82 -41.18
CA PRO A 194 18.44 24.19 -42.30
C PRO A 194 17.68 24.84 -43.47
N LYS A 195 16.35 24.73 -43.51
CA LYS A 195 15.50 25.31 -44.56
C LYS A 195 14.69 26.53 -44.09
N GLY A 196 14.90 27.00 -42.85
CA GLY A 196 14.22 28.15 -42.26
C GLY A 196 12.69 28.00 -42.21
N LYS A 197 12.16 26.77 -42.12
CA LYS A 197 10.72 26.51 -42.11
C LYS A 197 10.08 26.78 -40.75
N ILE A 198 10.76 26.41 -39.67
CA ILE A 198 10.33 26.67 -38.29
C ILE A 198 10.37 28.18 -38.07
N GLN A 199 11.50 28.83 -38.37
CA GLN A 199 11.63 30.29 -38.29
C GLN A 199 10.47 31.01 -39.00
N LYS A 200 10.17 30.58 -40.24
CA LYS A 200 9.12 31.19 -41.04
C LYS A 200 7.71 31.02 -40.46
N ASP A 201 7.35 29.82 -40.00
CA ASP A 201 5.96 29.52 -39.62
C ASP A 201 5.69 29.79 -38.12
N CYS A 202 6.70 29.67 -37.26
CA CYS A 202 6.63 29.82 -35.81
C CYS A 202 7.01 31.21 -35.31
N VAL A 203 7.91 31.91 -35.99
CA VAL A 203 8.33 33.27 -35.62
C VAL A 203 7.70 34.29 -36.55
N ASP A 204 8.11 34.32 -37.82
CA ASP A 204 7.74 35.40 -38.74
C ASP A 204 6.22 35.47 -38.97
N LYS A 205 5.59 34.36 -39.35
CA LYS A 205 4.14 34.34 -39.66
C LYS A 205 3.26 34.36 -38.41
N LEU A 206 3.72 33.83 -37.29
CA LEU A 206 2.96 33.87 -36.05
C LEU A 206 2.92 35.29 -35.49
N GLY A 207 4.08 35.97 -35.41
CA GLY A 207 4.17 37.39 -35.07
C GLY A 207 3.31 38.25 -36.01
N ASP A 208 3.46 38.06 -37.34
CA ASP A 208 2.63 38.74 -38.34
C ASP A 208 1.12 38.53 -38.12
N THR A 209 0.72 37.32 -37.70
CA THR A 209 -0.68 36.98 -37.46
C THR A 209 -1.19 37.68 -36.21
N ILE A 210 -0.44 37.65 -35.11
CA ILE A 210 -0.75 38.34 -33.85
C ILE A 210 -0.88 39.85 -34.12
N ASP A 211 0.10 40.44 -34.81
CA ASP A 211 0.09 41.86 -35.13
C ASP A 211 -1.12 42.25 -35.97
N LYS A 212 -1.42 41.51 -37.05
CA LYS A 212 -2.48 41.87 -38.01
C LYS A 212 -3.88 41.50 -37.53
N LYS A 213 -4.03 40.50 -36.64
CA LYS A 213 -5.33 39.96 -36.22
C LYS A 213 -5.72 40.31 -34.79
N CYS A 214 -4.75 40.62 -33.93
CA CYS A 214 -4.99 40.95 -32.53
C CYS A 214 -4.69 42.41 -32.23
N ILE A 215 -3.49 42.90 -32.59
CA ILE A 215 -2.99 44.21 -32.13
C ILE A 215 -3.35 45.33 -33.12
N SER A 216 -2.53 45.51 -34.17
CA SER A 216 -2.46 46.71 -35.02
C SER A 216 -3.74 47.09 -35.77
N LYS A 217 -4.66 46.14 -35.98
CA LYS A 217 -5.90 46.34 -36.73
C LYS A 217 -7.17 46.23 -35.90
N LYS A 218 -7.06 45.86 -34.62
CA LYS A 218 -8.19 45.33 -33.84
C LYS A 218 -8.24 45.72 -32.36
N GLY A 219 -7.14 46.21 -31.77
CA GLY A 219 -7.12 46.73 -30.40
C GLY A 219 -7.52 45.72 -29.33
N VAL A 220 -7.21 44.43 -29.56
CA VAL A 220 -7.54 43.33 -28.63
C VAL A 220 -6.61 43.40 -27.43
N VAL A 221 -7.17 43.30 -26.22
CA VAL A 221 -6.41 43.11 -24.99
C VAL A 221 -5.96 41.65 -24.94
N LEU A 222 -4.64 41.42 -25.00
CA LEU A 222 -4.09 40.07 -25.18
C LEU A 222 -4.32 39.17 -23.95
N SER A 223 -4.24 39.71 -22.74
CA SER A 223 -4.49 38.96 -21.49
C SER A 223 -5.89 38.37 -21.43
N ASP A 224 -6.89 39.05 -21.99
CA ASP A 224 -8.27 38.56 -22.00
C ASP A 224 -8.45 37.38 -22.97
N CYS A 225 -7.65 37.34 -24.04
CA CYS A 225 -7.73 36.31 -25.07
C CYS A 225 -6.84 35.09 -24.79
N PHE A 226 -5.78 35.30 -24.01
CA PHE A 226 -4.73 34.33 -23.70
C PHE A 226 -4.43 34.45 -22.20
N PRO A 227 -5.26 33.85 -21.33
CA PRO A 227 -5.17 34.02 -19.88
C PRO A 227 -3.82 33.57 -19.29
N LEU A 228 -3.17 32.61 -19.95
CA LEU A 228 -1.87 32.06 -19.55
C LEU A 228 -0.67 32.94 -20.01
N PHE A 229 -0.90 33.96 -20.83
CA PHE A 229 0.16 34.87 -21.29
C PHE A 229 0.26 36.10 -20.39
N ASP A 230 1.40 36.25 -19.70
CA ASP A 230 1.73 37.48 -18.97
C ASP A 230 2.37 38.53 -19.90
N PRO A 231 1.67 39.63 -20.25
CA PRO A 231 2.22 40.68 -21.09
C PRO A 231 3.37 41.48 -20.42
N ASN A 232 3.56 41.34 -19.11
CA ASN A 232 4.63 42.02 -18.37
C ASN A 232 5.84 41.10 -18.12
N GLY A 233 5.74 39.80 -18.43
CA GLY A 233 6.75 38.78 -18.18
C GLY A 233 7.97 38.82 -19.11
N GLY A 234 8.20 39.92 -19.83
CA GLY A 234 9.38 40.13 -20.69
C GLY A 234 9.41 39.36 -22.01
N SER A 235 8.46 38.46 -22.28
CA SER A 235 8.33 37.71 -23.53
C SER A 235 7.18 38.22 -24.42
N THR A 236 7.26 37.96 -25.72
CA THR A 236 6.15 38.29 -26.65
C THR A 236 5.14 37.14 -26.70
N LEU A 237 3.87 37.42 -27.03
CA LEU A 237 2.86 36.36 -27.23
C LEU A 237 3.30 35.33 -28.29
N GLN A 238 4.07 35.76 -29.30
CA GLN A 238 4.63 34.84 -30.29
C GLN A 238 5.60 33.85 -29.65
N ALA A 239 6.54 34.35 -28.83
CA ALA A 239 7.51 33.52 -28.14
C ALA A 239 6.83 32.58 -27.13
N PHE A 240 5.83 33.08 -26.39
CA PHE A 240 4.99 32.26 -25.50
C PHE A 240 4.34 31.08 -26.24
N VAL A 241 3.67 31.35 -27.36
CA VAL A 241 3.01 30.30 -28.16
C VAL A 241 4.01 29.35 -28.80
N ASP A 242 5.16 29.84 -29.29
CA ASP A 242 6.19 28.97 -29.89
C ASP A 242 6.80 28.03 -28.85
N ARG A 243 7.06 28.51 -27.62
CA ARG A 243 7.58 27.69 -26.52
C ARG A 243 6.65 26.53 -26.17
N ILE A 244 5.33 26.78 -26.05
CA ILE A 244 4.34 25.72 -25.85
C ILE A 244 4.41 24.69 -26.99
N ILE A 245 4.54 25.16 -28.22
CA ILE A 245 4.64 24.28 -29.39
C ILE A 245 5.97 23.50 -29.39
N GLU A 246 7.08 24.07 -28.93
CA GLU A 246 8.38 23.40 -28.82
C GLU A 246 8.34 22.28 -27.81
N CYS A 247 7.85 22.60 -26.61
CA CYS A 247 7.66 21.64 -25.55
C CYS A 247 6.83 20.44 -26.00
N GLU A 248 5.60 20.70 -26.49
CA GLU A 248 4.66 19.63 -26.86
C GLU A 248 5.15 18.85 -28.08
N ALA A 249 5.79 19.51 -29.06
CA ALA A 249 6.41 18.81 -30.18
C ALA A 249 7.55 17.89 -29.72
N CYS A 250 8.38 18.32 -28.77
CA CYS A 250 9.44 17.49 -28.22
C CYS A 250 8.87 16.26 -27.50
N LYS A 251 7.89 16.43 -26.60
CA LYS A 251 7.24 15.33 -25.88
C LYS A 251 6.66 14.29 -26.84
N ALA A 252 5.90 14.75 -27.83
CA ALA A 252 5.29 13.86 -28.81
C ALA A 252 6.32 13.11 -29.67
N ILE A 253 7.46 13.75 -29.98
CA ILE A 253 8.55 13.11 -30.72
C ILE A 253 9.24 12.06 -29.84
N ASN A 254 9.53 12.37 -28.58
CA ASN A 254 10.07 11.40 -27.63
C ASN A 254 9.19 10.15 -27.53
N GLN A 255 7.88 10.32 -27.35
CA GLN A 255 6.93 9.21 -27.25
C GLN A 255 6.80 8.42 -28.56
N ALA A 256 6.67 9.10 -29.71
CA ALA A 256 6.48 8.44 -31.00
C ALA A 256 7.72 7.66 -31.49
N ASP A 257 8.91 8.03 -30.99
CA ASP A 257 10.18 7.51 -31.50
C ASP A 257 11.09 6.87 -30.44
N ALA A 258 10.61 6.75 -29.20
CA ALA A 258 11.37 6.26 -28.06
C ALA A 258 12.70 7.02 -27.88
N LEU A 259 12.62 8.36 -27.85
CA LEU A 259 13.74 9.26 -27.56
C LEU A 259 13.60 9.87 -26.15
N ASN A 260 14.67 10.46 -25.64
CA ASN A 260 14.72 11.01 -24.27
C ASN A 260 15.32 12.44 -24.27
N ARG A 261 14.82 13.32 -25.15
CA ARG A 261 15.23 14.73 -25.16
C ARG A 261 14.60 15.42 -23.95
N ASN A 262 15.39 16.10 -23.13
CA ASN A 262 14.83 16.96 -22.09
C ASN A 262 14.08 18.12 -22.76
N CYS A 263 12.74 18.05 -22.73
CA CYS A 263 11.86 18.96 -23.47
C CYS A 263 11.72 20.34 -22.81
N ASP A 264 12.04 20.44 -21.53
CA ASP A 264 12.10 21.70 -20.79
C ASP A 264 13.34 22.48 -21.19
N LEU A 265 14.52 21.86 -21.11
CA LEU A 265 15.73 22.50 -21.63
C LEU A 265 15.64 22.83 -23.13
N PHE A 266 14.80 22.12 -23.88
CA PHE A 266 14.58 22.35 -25.30
C PHE A 266 13.63 23.50 -25.61
N ASP A 267 12.74 23.92 -24.69
CA ASP A 267 11.72 24.92 -24.98
C ASP A 267 12.24 26.37 -24.86
N ASP A 268 13.09 26.65 -23.87
CA ASP A 268 13.62 27.99 -23.59
C ASP A 268 15.10 28.00 -23.16
N GLY A 269 15.72 26.81 -23.05
CA GLY A 269 17.12 26.67 -22.66
C GLY A 269 17.35 26.66 -21.16
N LEU A 270 16.29 26.59 -20.34
CA LEU A 270 16.33 26.50 -18.88
C LEU A 270 15.70 25.19 -18.40
N LEU A 271 16.06 24.75 -17.19
CA LEU A 271 15.44 23.61 -16.51
C LEU A 271 14.42 24.10 -15.46
N ASN A 272 13.48 24.94 -15.88
CA ASN A 272 12.56 25.68 -15.01
C ASN A 272 11.14 25.07 -14.95
N LEU A 273 10.94 23.93 -15.59
CA LEU A 273 9.68 23.21 -15.78
C LEU A 273 8.63 23.99 -16.57
N SER A 274 9.01 24.98 -17.40
CA SER A 274 8.07 25.69 -18.26
C SER A 274 7.43 24.83 -19.34
N CYS A 275 8.03 23.67 -19.63
CA CYS A 275 7.47 22.66 -20.52
C CYS A 275 6.49 21.72 -19.79
N PHE A 276 6.34 21.80 -18.47
CA PHE A 276 5.46 20.88 -17.74
C PHE A 276 4.34 21.65 -17.04
N ALA A 277 3.10 21.38 -17.45
CA ALA A 277 1.96 21.65 -16.60
C ALA A 277 1.89 20.53 -15.55
N ILE A 278 1.93 20.90 -14.28
CA ILE A 278 1.74 19.95 -13.19
C ILE A 278 0.24 19.95 -12.89
N ALA A 279 -0.41 18.83 -13.22
CA ALA A 279 -1.83 18.67 -12.97
C ALA A 279 -2.12 18.90 -11.47
N ASN A 280 -3.11 19.75 -11.17
CA ASN A 280 -3.59 20.01 -9.82
C ASN A 280 -2.49 20.33 -8.79
N ALA A 281 -1.42 21.04 -9.18
CA ALA A 281 -0.29 21.35 -8.28
C ALA A 281 -0.69 22.04 -6.96
N SER A 282 -1.81 22.77 -6.97
CA SER A 282 -2.38 23.45 -5.80
C SER A 282 -2.99 22.49 -4.78
N GLU A 283 -3.29 21.25 -5.17
CA GLU A 283 -4.00 20.25 -4.34
C GLU A 283 -3.17 18.98 -4.14
N CYS A 284 -2.52 18.48 -5.20
CA CYS A 284 -1.75 17.24 -5.18
C CYS A 284 -0.34 17.38 -4.60
N GLU A 285 0.25 16.24 -4.26
CA GLU A 285 1.69 16.09 -4.15
C GLU A 285 2.31 16.09 -5.55
N ILE A 286 3.45 16.76 -5.66
CA ILE A 286 4.09 17.13 -6.93
C ILE A 286 5.46 16.50 -7.08
N LEU A 287 5.90 15.70 -6.10
CA LEU A 287 7.22 15.05 -6.11
C LEU A 287 7.21 13.73 -6.90
N ASN A 288 6.09 12.99 -6.93
CA ASN A 288 5.85 11.90 -7.87
C ASN A 288 4.55 12.17 -8.64
N ALA A 289 4.65 12.49 -9.93
CA ALA A 289 3.49 12.98 -10.69
C ALA A 289 2.47 11.90 -11.10
N THR A 290 2.78 10.63 -10.84
CA THR A 290 1.97 9.47 -11.28
C THR A 290 0.62 9.37 -10.57
N GLU A 291 0.55 9.79 -9.31
CA GLU A 291 -0.70 9.86 -8.54
C GLU A 291 -0.70 11.06 -7.62
N CYS A 292 -1.88 11.65 -7.43
CA CYS A 292 -2.03 12.89 -6.66
C CYS A 292 -1.51 12.76 -5.22
N LEU A 293 -1.65 11.59 -4.61
CA LEU A 293 -1.20 11.33 -3.23
C LEU A 293 0.26 10.88 -3.14
N LEU A 294 0.98 10.67 -4.26
CA LEU A 294 2.35 10.15 -4.24
C LEU A 294 3.43 11.25 -4.24
N PRO A 295 4.55 11.02 -3.53
CA PRO A 295 4.78 9.92 -2.60
C PRO A 295 3.85 9.97 -1.38
N TYR A 296 3.48 8.78 -0.90
CA TYR A 296 2.57 8.60 0.22
C TYR A 296 3.29 7.86 1.34
N PRO A 297 3.08 8.18 2.62
CA PRO A 297 2.44 9.40 3.13
C PRO A 297 3.28 10.66 2.82
N SER A 298 2.65 11.85 2.88
CA SER A 298 3.37 13.13 2.70
C SER A 298 2.80 14.26 3.56
N SER A 299 3.69 15.04 4.18
CA SER A 299 3.40 16.31 4.86
C SER A 299 2.81 17.38 3.93
N ARG A 300 2.70 17.13 2.62
CA ARG A 300 1.91 17.97 1.70
C ARG A 300 0.44 18.04 2.09
N PHE A 301 -0.07 16.97 2.68
CA PHE A 301 -1.47 16.84 3.10
C PHE A 301 -1.64 17.12 4.59
N LEU A 302 -0.71 17.83 5.22
CA LEU A 302 -0.87 18.30 6.60
C LEU A 302 -1.22 19.78 6.61
N THR A 303 -2.29 20.13 7.31
CA THR A 303 -2.70 21.50 7.58
C THR A 303 -2.71 21.77 9.08
N ALA A 304 -2.38 22.99 9.48
CA ALA A 304 -2.29 23.34 10.90
C ALA A 304 -3.65 23.21 11.60
N ALA A 305 -3.68 22.51 12.74
CA ALA A 305 -4.89 22.28 13.53
C ALA A 305 -4.55 22.23 15.03
N PRO A 306 -5.51 22.49 15.94
CA PRO A 306 -5.29 22.44 17.38
C PRO A 306 -5.34 20.99 17.92
N THR A 307 -4.55 20.09 17.31
CA THR A 307 -4.41 18.67 17.68
C THR A 307 -3.07 18.47 18.41
N PRO A 308 -2.83 17.29 19.03
CA PRO A 308 -1.55 16.98 19.67
C PRO A 308 -0.33 17.08 18.75
N THR A 309 -0.44 16.70 17.47
CA THR A 309 0.64 16.87 16.47
C THR A 309 0.76 18.31 15.97
N GLY A 310 -0.26 19.14 16.20
CA GLY A 310 -0.41 20.47 15.61
C GLY A 310 -0.93 20.46 14.16
N PHE A 311 -1.31 19.30 13.65
CA PHE A 311 -1.77 19.10 12.27
C PHE A 311 -3.03 18.25 12.18
N ARG A 312 -3.71 18.33 11.04
CA ARG A 312 -4.67 17.33 10.57
C ARG A 312 -4.39 17.00 9.10
N LEU A 313 -4.87 15.85 8.64
CA LEU A 313 -4.82 15.52 7.22
C LEU A 313 -5.75 16.44 6.41
N ASP A 314 -5.40 16.63 5.14
CA ASP A 314 -6.12 17.46 4.17
C ASP A 314 -5.97 16.85 2.77
N PHE A 315 -6.53 15.65 2.58
CA PHE A 315 -6.57 14.99 1.29
C PHE A 315 -7.59 15.66 0.36
N PRO A 316 -7.21 15.92 -0.91
CA PRO A 316 -8.15 16.43 -1.90
C PRO A 316 -8.99 15.31 -2.52
N ASP A 317 -10.23 15.61 -2.91
CA ASP A 317 -11.13 14.65 -3.59
C ASP A 317 -10.48 14.03 -4.83
N VAL A 318 -9.74 14.85 -5.59
CA VAL A 318 -9.07 14.42 -6.84
C VAL A 318 -7.93 13.42 -6.61
N GLY A 319 -7.48 13.23 -5.36
CA GLY A 319 -6.42 12.30 -5.04
C GLY A 319 -6.88 10.94 -4.54
N LEU A 320 -8.17 10.77 -4.27
CA LEU A 320 -8.68 9.47 -3.83
C LEU A 320 -8.84 8.51 -5.02
N PRO A 321 -8.55 7.21 -4.83
CA PRO A 321 -8.70 6.20 -5.87
C PRO A 321 -10.08 6.20 -6.51
N SER A 322 -10.11 6.02 -7.84
CA SER A 322 -11.35 5.91 -8.58
C SER A 322 -12.06 4.58 -8.30
N VAL A 323 -13.37 4.63 -8.13
CA VAL A 323 -14.22 3.45 -7.91
C VAL A 323 -15.49 3.55 -8.76
N ILE A 324 -16.14 2.41 -9.01
CA ILE A 324 -17.47 2.33 -9.60
C ILE A 324 -18.50 2.67 -8.50
N GLY A 325 -19.34 3.66 -8.73
CA GLY A 325 -20.38 4.10 -7.78
C GLY A 325 -20.06 5.46 -7.18
N ASP A 326 -20.42 5.66 -5.92
CA ASP A 326 -20.16 6.93 -5.24
C ASP A 326 -18.64 7.13 -5.09
N PRO A 327 -18.08 8.29 -5.49
CA PRO A 327 -16.66 8.59 -5.30
C PRO A 327 -16.27 8.51 -3.83
N LEU A 328 -15.03 8.12 -3.58
CA LEU A 328 -14.46 8.18 -2.23
C LEU A 328 -14.43 9.63 -1.74
N VAL A 329 -14.69 9.85 -0.45
CA VAL A 329 -14.63 11.18 0.17
C VAL A 329 -13.53 11.24 1.24
N PRO A 330 -12.84 12.39 1.40
CA PRO A 330 -11.69 12.50 2.30
C PRO A 330 -12.08 12.81 3.76
N ASP A 331 -13.36 13.10 4.04
CA ASP A 331 -13.84 13.66 5.31
C ASP A 331 -13.28 12.95 6.55
N PHE A 332 -13.41 11.62 6.64
CA PHE A 332 -12.93 10.84 7.78
C PHE A 332 -11.41 10.82 7.91
N TYR A 333 -10.68 10.88 6.80
CA TYR A 333 -9.22 10.96 6.83
C TYR A 333 -8.79 12.33 7.37
N ASN A 334 -9.49 13.40 6.97
CA ASN A 334 -9.17 14.78 7.32
C ASN A 334 -9.44 15.12 8.80
N GLU A 335 -10.02 14.18 9.56
CA GLU A 335 -10.14 14.24 11.01
C GLU A 335 -8.87 13.73 11.73
N LEU A 336 -8.04 12.92 11.06
CA LEU A 336 -6.82 12.35 11.63
C LEU A 336 -5.73 13.41 11.79
N ASP A 337 -4.96 13.30 12.87
CA ASP A 337 -3.89 14.25 13.20
C ASP A 337 -2.50 13.86 12.64
N GLY A 338 -2.43 12.84 11.80
CA GLY A 338 -1.20 12.36 11.17
C GLY A 338 -1.43 11.06 10.41
N PHE A 339 -0.34 10.40 10.02
CA PHE A 339 -0.36 9.13 9.28
C PHE A 339 -0.10 7.92 10.18
N ASN A 340 -0.55 6.74 9.77
CA ASN A 340 -0.42 5.51 10.52
C ASN A 340 1.08 5.21 10.82
N PRO A 341 1.46 4.90 12.08
CA PRO A 341 2.85 4.55 12.43
C PRO A 341 3.38 3.27 11.76
N MET A 342 2.51 2.51 11.10
CA MET A 342 2.80 1.31 10.32
C MET A 342 2.51 1.50 8.82
N ALA A 343 2.36 2.73 8.34
CA ALA A 343 2.06 3.00 6.94
C ALA A 343 3.11 2.36 6.00
N ALA A 344 2.63 1.72 4.93
CA ALA A 344 3.50 1.45 3.80
C ALA A 344 3.85 2.78 3.12
N ILE A 345 5.14 3.00 2.89
CA ILE A 345 5.62 4.22 2.22
C ILE A 345 5.71 3.91 0.73
N LEU A 346 4.86 4.57 -0.06
CA LEU A 346 4.69 4.35 -1.49
C LEU A 346 5.37 5.47 -2.28
N MET A 347 6.16 5.07 -3.27
CA MET A 347 6.89 5.94 -4.18
C MET A 347 6.75 5.42 -5.60
N HIS A 348 7.00 6.27 -6.58
CA HIS A 348 7.05 5.87 -7.99
C HIS A 348 8.36 6.31 -8.64
N PHE A 349 8.88 5.49 -9.56
CA PHE A 349 10.04 5.81 -10.38
C PHE A 349 9.71 5.44 -11.83
N PRO A 350 9.47 6.41 -12.73
CA PRO A 350 9.03 6.13 -14.10
C PRO A 350 9.96 5.24 -14.92
N GLN A 351 11.26 5.24 -14.61
CA GLN A 351 12.24 4.37 -15.27
C GLN A 351 12.21 2.93 -14.76
N GLY A 352 11.40 2.63 -13.73
CA GLY A 352 11.48 1.44 -12.92
C GLY A 352 12.63 1.50 -11.91
N LEU A 353 12.59 0.58 -10.94
CA LEU A 353 13.64 0.40 -9.94
C LEU A 353 14.13 -1.04 -9.96
N ASP A 354 15.45 -1.22 -10.01
CA ASP A 354 16.12 -2.49 -9.73
C ASP A 354 16.71 -2.43 -8.32
N VAL A 355 15.99 -3.00 -7.36
CA VAL A 355 16.32 -2.94 -5.93
C VAL A 355 17.69 -3.59 -5.63
N GLU A 356 17.99 -4.69 -6.33
CA GLU A 356 19.25 -5.40 -6.17
C GLU A 356 20.42 -4.65 -6.80
N ALA A 357 20.30 -4.18 -8.05
CA ALA A 357 21.34 -3.40 -8.71
C ALA A 357 21.62 -2.07 -8.00
N SER A 358 20.60 -1.49 -7.34
CA SER A 358 20.74 -0.32 -6.48
C SER A 358 21.53 -0.62 -5.21
N ASN A 359 21.71 -1.89 -4.82
CA ASN A 359 22.19 -2.30 -3.51
C ASN A 359 21.35 -1.67 -2.37
N ALA A 360 20.03 -1.62 -2.57
CA ALA A 360 19.08 -1.16 -1.56
C ALA A 360 18.71 -2.28 -0.59
N ALA A 361 18.14 -1.92 0.56
CA ALA A 361 17.63 -2.90 1.52
C ALA A 361 16.45 -3.66 0.90
N ARG A 362 16.50 -4.99 0.92
CA ARG A 362 15.50 -5.89 0.33
C ARG A 362 15.44 -7.18 1.13
N LEU A 363 14.38 -7.97 0.91
CA LEU A 363 14.34 -9.35 1.36
C LEU A 363 15.33 -10.20 0.55
N LEU A 364 16.07 -11.08 1.22
CA LEU A 364 17.06 -11.96 0.56
C LEU A 364 16.49 -13.33 0.24
N GLU A 365 16.69 -13.82 -0.98
CA GLU A 365 16.30 -15.18 -1.36
C GLU A 365 17.11 -16.25 -0.61
N ALA A 366 16.56 -17.46 -0.54
CA ALA A 366 17.28 -18.60 0.03
C ALA A 366 18.47 -19.02 -0.83
N GLY A 367 19.59 -19.37 -0.18
CA GLY A 367 20.80 -19.86 -0.84
C GLY A 367 21.65 -18.77 -1.51
N CYS A 368 21.30 -17.49 -1.36
CA CYS A 368 22.10 -16.38 -1.89
C CYS A 368 23.23 -15.98 -0.92
N CYS A 369 24.16 -15.11 -1.39
CA CYS A 369 25.07 -14.34 -0.54
C CYS A 369 25.95 -15.11 0.48
N GLY A 370 26.12 -16.43 0.34
CA GLY A 370 26.89 -17.25 1.27
C GLY A 370 26.13 -17.64 2.56
N GLN A 371 24.80 -17.56 2.54
CA GLN A 371 23.93 -18.03 3.63
C GLN A 371 24.20 -19.50 4.01
N ALA A 372 23.83 -19.86 5.24
CA ALA A 372 23.86 -21.24 5.70
C ALA A 372 22.89 -22.13 4.90
N VAL A 373 23.23 -23.42 4.76
CA VAL A 373 22.49 -24.39 3.95
C VAL A 373 21.55 -25.24 4.85
N GLY A 374 20.77 -24.58 5.70
CA GLY A 374 19.86 -25.21 6.65
C GLY A 374 19.64 -24.38 7.93
N PRO A 375 18.76 -24.84 8.84
CA PRO A 375 18.49 -24.17 10.09
C PRO A 375 19.71 -24.21 11.06
N PRO A 376 19.87 -23.20 11.93
CA PRO A 376 19.03 -22.03 12.01
C PRO A 376 19.27 -21.12 10.79
N TRP A 377 18.17 -20.69 10.17
CA TRP A 377 18.18 -19.79 9.02
C TRP A 377 18.67 -18.43 9.49
N VAL A 378 19.74 -17.95 8.84
CA VAL A 378 20.37 -16.64 9.11
C VAL A 378 20.49 -15.91 7.79
N ASP A 379 20.05 -14.64 7.77
CA ASP A 379 19.99 -13.79 6.57
C ASP A 379 19.16 -14.39 5.42
N THR A 380 18.28 -15.36 5.69
CA THR A 380 17.44 -16.04 4.70
C THR A 380 16.00 -15.53 4.77
N ARG A 381 15.47 -15.09 3.62
CA ARG A 381 14.07 -14.63 3.44
C ARG A 381 13.64 -13.51 4.39
N ILE A 382 14.61 -12.68 4.80
CA ILE A 382 14.45 -11.54 5.71
C ILE A 382 15.08 -10.28 5.14
N ASP A 383 14.69 -9.12 5.68
CA ASP A 383 15.44 -7.88 5.58
C ASP A 383 16.73 -7.93 6.39
N THR A 384 17.81 -7.34 5.85
CA THR A 384 19.10 -7.23 6.57
C THR A 384 19.25 -5.83 7.17
N ALA A 385 20.29 -5.62 7.97
CA ALA A 385 20.64 -4.30 8.50
C ALA A 385 21.06 -3.26 7.43
N ARG A 386 20.98 -3.61 6.14
CA ARG A 386 21.40 -2.79 4.99
C ARG A 386 20.81 -1.37 4.99
N SER A 387 19.59 -1.19 5.46
CA SER A 387 18.93 0.13 5.55
C SER A 387 19.54 1.06 6.59
N LEU A 388 20.23 0.50 7.59
CA LEU A 388 20.89 1.25 8.66
C LEU A 388 22.28 1.76 8.27
N ASP A 389 22.87 1.24 7.20
CA ASP A 389 24.20 1.66 6.76
C ASP A 389 24.23 3.13 6.31
N ALA A 390 25.36 3.79 6.57
CA ALA A 390 25.59 5.18 6.17
C ALA A 390 25.51 5.42 4.65
N ASN A 391 25.74 4.39 3.82
CA ASN A 391 25.68 4.45 2.36
C ASN A 391 24.43 3.76 1.78
N SER A 392 23.37 3.54 2.57
CA SER A 392 22.11 2.99 2.05
C SER A 392 21.49 3.90 0.98
N PRO A 393 21.06 3.36 -0.18
CA PRO A 393 20.26 4.04 -1.21
C PRO A 393 18.87 4.45 -0.73
N SER A 394 18.29 3.68 0.20
CA SER A 394 17.01 3.97 0.84
C SER A 394 17.24 4.39 2.28
N VAL A 395 16.61 5.50 2.67
CA VAL A 395 16.80 6.14 3.97
C VAL A 395 15.44 6.49 4.55
N LEU A 396 15.19 6.06 5.78
CA LEU A 396 14.10 6.49 6.63
C LEU A 396 14.72 6.95 7.95
N ILE A 397 14.54 8.22 8.32
CA ILE A 397 15.10 8.79 9.55
C ILE A 397 14.05 9.49 10.38
N HIS A 398 14.21 9.43 11.70
CA HIS A 398 13.53 10.36 12.61
C HIS A 398 14.05 11.78 12.35
N ALA A 399 13.16 12.74 12.08
CA ALA A 399 13.54 14.06 11.57
C ALA A 399 14.40 14.87 12.55
N ASP A 400 14.14 14.72 13.85
CA ASP A 400 14.82 15.51 14.89
C ASP A 400 16.12 14.87 15.40
N THR A 401 16.18 13.54 15.54
CA THR A 401 17.38 12.85 16.05
C THR A 401 18.34 12.42 14.94
N GLY A 402 17.83 12.22 13.72
CA GLY A 402 18.59 11.66 12.60
C GLY A 402 18.77 10.13 12.69
N ASP A 403 18.13 9.47 13.66
CA ASP A 403 18.22 8.02 13.83
C ASP A 403 17.60 7.30 12.62
N ARG A 404 18.33 6.33 12.07
CA ARG A 404 17.88 5.50 10.96
C ARG A 404 16.93 4.43 11.44
N VAL A 405 15.83 4.24 10.71
CA VAL A 405 14.85 3.20 10.95
C VAL A 405 15.13 2.03 10.00
N LEU A 406 15.17 0.82 10.55
CA LEU A 406 15.28 -0.41 9.75
C LEU A 406 14.07 -0.50 8.82
N HIS A 407 14.31 -0.84 7.56
CA HIS A 407 13.26 -1.02 6.54
C HIS A 407 13.78 -1.88 5.39
N PHE A 408 12.86 -2.34 4.54
CA PHE A 408 13.17 -2.93 3.24
C PHE A 408 12.31 -2.34 2.13
N LEU A 409 12.80 -2.43 0.90
CA LEU A 409 12.06 -2.10 -0.31
C LEU A 409 11.49 -3.36 -0.95
N GLU A 410 10.32 -3.19 -1.52
CA GLU A 410 9.60 -4.14 -2.35
C GLU A 410 9.03 -3.39 -3.56
N LEU A 411 8.81 -4.09 -4.67
CA LEU A 411 8.09 -3.55 -5.83
C LEU A 411 6.72 -4.18 -5.87
N ASP A 412 5.70 -3.40 -6.21
CA ASP A 412 4.35 -3.94 -6.36
C ASP A 412 4.30 -4.93 -7.53
N SER A 413 4.06 -6.20 -7.20
CA SER A 413 3.94 -7.29 -8.16
C SER A 413 2.58 -7.36 -8.86
N HIS A 414 1.58 -6.61 -8.42
CA HIS A 414 0.27 -6.53 -9.10
C HIS A 414 0.33 -5.65 -10.34
N ALA A 415 1.33 -4.77 -10.44
CA ALA A 415 1.54 -3.90 -11.59
C ALA A 415 2.10 -4.66 -12.80
N VAL A 416 1.27 -5.49 -13.43
CA VAL A 416 1.61 -6.31 -14.60
C VAL A 416 0.72 -5.94 -15.78
N ASP A 417 1.29 -5.79 -16.97
CA ASP A 417 0.52 -5.63 -18.21
C ASP A 417 -0.18 -6.96 -18.54
N PRO A 418 -1.52 -6.99 -18.60
CA PRO A 418 -2.28 -8.23 -18.79
C PRO A 418 -2.06 -8.87 -20.18
N ASN A 419 -1.56 -8.12 -21.17
CA ASN A 419 -1.29 -8.62 -22.51
C ASN A 419 0.12 -9.23 -22.64
N THR A 420 1.09 -8.74 -21.86
CA THR A 420 2.50 -9.14 -21.99
C THR A 420 3.01 -9.97 -20.82
N GLY A 421 2.37 -9.87 -19.64
CA GLY A 421 2.85 -10.46 -18.39
C GLY A 421 4.10 -9.78 -17.84
N GLN A 422 4.50 -8.61 -18.37
CA GLN A 422 5.64 -7.84 -17.91
C GLN A 422 5.20 -6.75 -16.92
N ALA A 423 6.11 -6.30 -16.06
CA ALA A 423 5.85 -5.19 -15.14
C ALA A 423 5.42 -3.92 -15.90
N ASN A 424 4.32 -3.32 -15.46
CA ASN A 424 3.83 -2.03 -15.91
C ASN A 424 4.52 -0.93 -15.10
N LEU A 425 5.72 -0.51 -15.55
CA LEU A 425 6.54 0.49 -14.85
C LEU A 425 5.82 1.83 -14.63
N ASP A 426 4.89 2.18 -15.52
CA ASP A 426 4.10 3.42 -15.39
C ASP A 426 3.16 3.39 -14.18
N ARG A 427 2.79 2.19 -13.70
CA ARG A 427 1.87 1.98 -12.57
C ARG A 427 2.45 1.15 -11.43
N GLN A 428 3.75 0.87 -11.45
CA GLN A 428 4.41 0.05 -10.42
C GLN A 428 4.91 0.91 -9.26
N ALA A 429 4.30 0.76 -8.09
CA ALA A 429 4.80 1.37 -6.86
C ALA A 429 6.09 0.69 -6.37
N THR A 430 6.99 1.50 -5.83
CA THR A 430 8.01 1.04 -4.88
C THR A 430 7.46 1.20 -3.47
N ILE A 431 7.47 0.12 -2.71
CA ILE A 431 6.93 0.04 -1.35
C ILE A 431 8.11 -0.04 -0.38
N LEU A 432 8.22 0.91 0.54
CA LEU A 432 9.13 0.85 1.68
C LEU A 432 8.33 0.46 2.91
N HIS A 433 8.65 -0.70 3.47
CA HIS A 433 8.04 -1.20 4.70
C HIS A 433 8.94 -0.87 5.90
N PRO A 434 8.49 -0.05 6.87
CA PRO A 434 9.18 0.09 8.14
C PRO A 434 9.33 -1.27 8.82
N GLY A 435 10.54 -1.57 9.29
CA GLY A 435 10.85 -2.83 9.98
C GLY A 435 10.27 -2.91 11.39
N LEU A 436 9.70 -1.82 11.91
CA LEU A 436 9.06 -1.73 13.21
C LEU A 436 8.03 -0.59 13.20
N SER A 437 7.16 -0.56 14.20
CA SER A 437 6.26 0.58 14.40
C SER A 437 7.03 1.87 14.63
N LEU A 438 6.71 2.89 13.84
CA LEU A 438 7.21 4.24 14.03
C LEU A 438 6.61 4.83 15.31
N ILE A 439 7.30 5.78 15.92
CA ILE A 439 6.87 6.45 17.15
C ILE A 439 5.69 7.39 16.84
N PRO A 440 4.48 7.18 17.39
CA PRO A 440 3.35 8.09 17.29
C PRO A 440 3.67 9.55 17.60
N GLY A 441 3.10 10.47 16.82
CA GLY A 441 3.27 11.92 16.93
C GLY A 441 4.59 12.46 16.40
N GLU A 442 5.53 11.59 15.99
CA GLU A 442 6.85 12.00 15.52
C GLU A 442 6.89 12.16 14.00
N ARG A 443 7.86 12.96 13.54
CA ARG A 443 8.11 13.28 12.13
C ARG A 443 9.26 12.45 11.56
N TYR A 444 9.05 11.90 10.37
CA TYR A 444 10.04 11.09 9.66
C TYR A 444 10.34 11.65 8.27
N ILE A 445 11.60 11.54 7.84
CA ILE A 445 12.05 11.93 6.51
C ILE A 445 12.46 10.68 5.73
N VAL A 446 11.91 10.54 4.53
CA VAL A 446 12.27 9.51 3.54
C VAL A 446 13.21 10.14 2.53
N ALA A 447 14.28 9.44 2.17
CA ALA A 447 15.20 9.86 1.11
C ALA A 447 15.72 8.67 0.30
N MET A 448 15.72 8.84 -1.01
CA MET A 448 16.18 7.87 -2.00
C MET A 448 17.34 8.46 -2.78
N ARG A 449 18.41 7.70 -2.98
CA ARG A 449 19.64 8.15 -3.66
C ARG A 449 20.34 7.00 -4.37
N ASN A 450 21.15 7.32 -5.39
CA ASN A 450 22.01 6.33 -6.07
C ASN A 450 21.26 5.07 -6.55
N LEU A 451 19.99 5.23 -6.96
CA LEU A 451 19.15 4.13 -7.41
C LEU A 451 19.49 3.73 -8.86
N LYS A 452 19.26 2.46 -9.20
CA LYS A 452 19.45 1.89 -10.52
C LYS A 452 18.12 1.47 -11.12
N ALA A 453 17.89 1.81 -12.38
CA ALA A 453 16.79 1.31 -13.18
C ALA A 453 17.11 -0.10 -13.73
N PRO A 454 16.10 -0.86 -14.18
CA PRO A 454 16.33 -2.09 -14.95
C PRO A 454 17.30 -1.84 -16.12
N GLY A 455 18.34 -2.66 -16.23
CA GLY A 455 19.42 -2.47 -17.22
C GLY A 455 20.61 -1.64 -16.73
N GLY A 456 20.57 -1.12 -15.49
CA GLY A 456 21.72 -0.58 -14.77
C GLY A 456 22.00 0.92 -14.95
N ALA A 457 21.13 1.64 -15.67
CA ALA A 457 21.17 3.10 -15.71
C ALA A 457 20.83 3.71 -14.34
N ASP A 458 21.29 4.92 -14.07
CA ASP A 458 20.86 5.67 -12.88
C ASP A 458 19.37 6.04 -12.99
N VAL A 459 18.65 5.94 -11.88
CA VAL A 459 17.31 6.53 -11.78
C VAL A 459 17.48 8.03 -11.63
N GLU A 460 16.84 8.77 -12.52
CA GLU A 460 16.85 10.22 -12.54
C GLU A 460 15.74 10.78 -11.65
N PRO A 461 15.98 11.88 -10.92
CA PRO A 461 14.94 12.55 -10.17
C PRO A 461 13.87 13.12 -11.10
N GLU A 462 12.59 13.06 -10.68
CA GLU A 462 11.52 13.75 -11.40
C GLU A 462 11.72 15.28 -11.38
N GLY A 463 11.20 15.96 -12.40
CA GLY A 463 11.52 17.35 -12.69
C GLY A 463 11.33 18.32 -11.51
N VAL A 464 10.25 18.14 -10.73
CA VAL A 464 9.97 18.98 -9.56
C VAL A 464 11.00 18.80 -8.46
N PHE A 465 11.26 17.55 -8.07
CA PHE A 465 12.26 17.26 -7.05
C PHE A 465 13.66 17.66 -7.52
N LEU A 466 13.99 17.44 -8.80
CA LEU A 466 15.24 17.91 -9.41
C LEU A 466 15.40 19.43 -9.26
N ALA A 467 14.37 20.22 -9.56
CA ALA A 467 14.40 21.67 -9.41
C ALA A 467 14.55 22.12 -7.94
N LEU A 468 13.93 21.41 -7.00
CA LEU A 468 14.12 21.63 -5.56
C LEU A 468 15.56 21.30 -5.14
N ARG A 469 16.06 20.11 -5.52
CA ARG A 469 17.41 19.63 -5.22
C ARG A 469 18.49 20.55 -5.80
N ASP A 470 18.35 21.00 -7.03
CA ASP A 470 19.41 21.74 -7.73
C ASP A 470 19.28 23.26 -7.62
N LYS A 471 18.33 23.74 -6.79
CA LYS A 471 18.06 25.17 -6.57
C LYS A 471 17.66 25.90 -7.87
N VAL A 472 17.03 25.20 -8.79
CA VAL A 472 16.55 25.81 -10.04
C VAL A 472 15.20 26.46 -9.78
N ILE A 473 15.15 27.78 -9.92
CA ILE A 473 13.91 28.56 -9.76
C ILE A 473 12.97 28.23 -10.91
N THR A 474 11.71 27.93 -10.59
CA THR A 474 10.65 27.58 -11.53
C THR A 474 9.68 28.73 -11.73
N THR A 475 8.84 28.65 -12.75
CA THR A 475 7.71 29.58 -12.94
C THR A 475 6.42 29.12 -12.26
N ILE A 476 6.46 28.01 -11.51
CA ILE A 476 5.29 27.37 -10.89
C ILE A 476 5.23 27.78 -9.41
N PRO A 477 4.26 28.62 -8.99
CA PRO A 477 4.20 29.15 -7.62
C PRO A 477 4.19 28.07 -6.53
N GLU A 478 3.56 26.94 -6.78
CA GLU A 478 3.41 25.82 -5.84
C GLU A 478 4.75 25.16 -5.52
N ILE A 479 5.65 25.04 -6.49
CA ILE A 479 7.02 24.54 -6.28
C ILE A 479 7.82 25.52 -5.43
N GLU A 480 7.73 26.82 -5.75
CA GLU A 480 8.47 27.85 -5.01
C GLU A 480 7.97 28.00 -3.57
N ALA A 481 6.67 27.78 -3.33
CA ALA A 481 6.12 27.69 -1.98
C ALA A 481 6.71 26.51 -1.19
N ARG A 482 6.89 25.35 -1.82
CA ARG A 482 7.50 24.15 -1.21
C ARG A 482 9.01 24.32 -0.96
N ARG A 483 9.72 25.10 -1.79
CA ARG A 483 11.17 25.29 -1.69
C ARG A 483 11.64 25.80 -0.33
N ALA A 484 10.94 26.78 0.24
CA ALA A 484 11.31 27.34 1.53
C ALA A 484 11.33 26.25 2.63
N TYR A 485 10.33 25.36 2.61
CA TYR A 485 10.24 24.24 3.53
C TYR A 485 11.38 23.23 3.34
N PHE A 486 11.71 22.88 2.09
CA PHE A 486 12.82 21.97 1.80
C PHE A 486 14.17 22.50 2.29
N GLU A 487 14.43 23.79 2.07
CA GLU A 487 15.67 24.45 2.49
C GLU A 487 15.77 24.61 4.02
N SER A 488 14.64 24.67 4.74
CA SER A 488 14.63 24.80 6.21
C SER A 488 14.53 23.47 6.96
N SER A 489 13.81 22.49 6.41
CA SER A 489 13.27 21.38 7.19
C SER A 489 13.58 19.98 6.65
N ILE A 490 14.05 19.85 5.40
CA ILE A 490 14.36 18.56 4.77
C ILE A 490 15.86 18.42 4.52
N PHE A 491 16.43 19.24 3.63
CA PHE A 491 17.83 19.13 3.25
C PHE A 491 18.80 19.31 4.43
N PRO A 492 18.60 20.26 5.36
CA PRO A 492 19.50 20.39 6.52
C PRO A 492 19.53 19.15 7.42
N GLN A 493 18.38 18.48 7.61
CA GLN A 493 18.31 17.28 8.43
C GLN A 493 18.96 16.08 7.74
N LEU A 494 18.71 15.90 6.45
CA LEU A 494 19.38 14.87 5.65
C LEU A 494 20.90 15.05 5.65
N ILE A 495 21.40 16.29 5.47
CA ILE A 495 22.83 16.59 5.51
C ILE A 495 23.41 16.28 6.89
N SER A 496 22.69 16.62 7.97
CA SER A 496 23.11 16.32 9.34
C SER A 496 23.16 14.81 9.61
N ALA A 497 22.29 14.04 8.97
CA ALA A 497 22.27 12.57 8.99
C ALA A 497 23.25 11.92 7.97
N GLY A 498 24.13 12.71 7.33
CA GLY A 498 25.14 12.22 6.41
C GLY A 498 24.62 11.84 5.01
N VAL A 499 23.46 12.37 4.62
CA VAL A 499 22.87 12.19 3.29
C VAL A 499 23.10 13.46 2.47
N ALA A 500 23.98 13.36 1.46
CA ALA A 500 24.30 14.48 0.58
C ALA A 500 23.13 14.81 -0.34
N ARG A 501 22.92 16.10 -0.58
CA ARG A 501 21.76 16.61 -1.33
C ARG A 501 21.85 16.25 -2.81
N GLU A 502 23.05 16.32 -3.38
CA GLU A 502 23.36 16.03 -4.78
C GLU A 502 23.10 14.57 -5.19
N ASP A 503 23.12 13.65 -4.24
CA ASP A 503 22.90 12.22 -4.48
C ASP A 503 21.40 11.87 -4.59
N LEU A 504 20.52 12.77 -4.16
CA LEU A 504 19.11 12.48 -3.97
C LEU A 504 18.37 12.34 -5.32
N VAL A 505 17.52 11.31 -5.38
CA VAL A 505 16.53 11.06 -6.43
C VAL A 505 15.13 11.48 -5.97
N LEU A 506 14.82 11.29 -4.69
CA LEU A 506 13.56 11.71 -4.08
C LEU A 506 13.78 11.94 -2.58
N ALA A 507 13.10 12.93 -2.00
CA ALA A 507 12.99 13.09 -0.55
C ALA A 507 11.70 13.82 -0.18
N PHE A 508 11.08 13.37 0.90
CA PHE A 508 9.84 13.90 1.46
C PHE A 508 9.75 13.51 2.93
N ASP A 509 8.74 14.00 3.63
CA ASP A 509 8.51 13.73 5.04
C ASP A 509 7.04 13.56 5.35
N PHE A 510 6.75 13.00 6.52
CA PHE A 510 5.41 12.86 7.07
C PHE A 510 5.47 12.84 8.60
N THR A 511 4.32 13.07 9.24
CA THR A 511 4.15 13.01 10.70
C THR A 511 3.17 11.90 11.03
N THR A 512 3.49 11.06 12.01
CA THR A 512 2.61 9.97 12.43
C THR A 512 1.47 10.48 13.33
N GLN A 513 0.33 9.77 13.35
CA GLN A 513 -0.79 10.04 14.25
C GLN A 513 -0.32 10.09 15.70
N SER A 514 -0.90 10.97 16.51
CA SER A 514 -0.54 11.04 17.93
C SER A 514 -1.04 9.82 18.71
N GLU A 515 -0.41 9.56 19.85
CA GLU A 515 -0.90 8.53 20.78
C GLU A 515 -2.36 8.77 21.19
N HIS A 516 -2.73 10.04 21.44
CA HIS A 516 -4.12 10.38 21.75
C HIS A 516 -5.06 9.98 20.61
N GLN A 517 -4.76 10.35 19.36
CA GLN A 517 -5.59 9.97 18.19
C GLN A 517 -5.77 8.45 18.11
N LEU A 518 -4.71 7.69 18.35
CA LEU A 518 -4.73 6.23 18.24
C LEU A 518 -5.52 5.55 19.37
N THR A 519 -5.41 6.03 20.62
CA THR A 519 -5.84 5.23 21.78
C THR A 519 -7.06 5.75 22.51
N HIS A 520 -7.39 7.05 22.42
CA HIS A 520 -8.31 7.71 23.35
C HIS A 520 -9.73 7.10 23.36
N GLN A 521 -10.29 6.76 22.19
CA GLN A 521 -11.63 6.19 22.09
C GLN A 521 -11.73 4.83 22.81
N MET A 522 -10.78 3.92 22.57
CA MET A 522 -10.77 2.61 23.24
C MET A 522 -10.59 2.72 24.75
N LEU A 523 -9.73 3.64 25.22
CA LEU A 523 -9.56 3.85 26.66
C LEU A 523 -10.84 4.37 27.29
N ALA A 524 -11.52 5.34 26.65
CA ALA A 524 -12.79 5.85 27.12
C ALA A 524 -13.88 4.76 27.15
N MET A 525 -13.96 3.92 26.13
CA MET A 525 -14.91 2.79 26.06
C MET A 525 -14.63 1.76 27.17
N ARG A 526 -13.37 1.32 27.32
CA ARG A 526 -12.96 0.36 28.34
C ARG A 526 -13.24 0.87 29.74
N ASP A 527 -12.85 2.10 30.05
CA ASP A 527 -12.98 2.65 31.40
C ASP A 527 -14.46 2.82 31.79
N GLN A 528 -15.30 3.25 30.85
CA GLN A 528 -16.76 3.29 31.05
C GLN A 528 -17.35 1.88 31.26
N ALA A 529 -16.91 0.89 30.48
CA ALA A 529 -17.41 -0.47 30.62
C ALA A 529 -16.97 -1.14 31.93
N PHE A 530 -15.74 -0.91 32.37
CA PHE A 530 -15.27 -1.44 33.66
C PHE A 530 -15.93 -0.73 34.84
N ALA A 531 -16.26 0.56 34.73
CA ALA A 531 -17.08 1.24 35.71
C ALA A 531 -18.50 0.66 35.78
N HIS A 532 -19.09 0.31 34.64
CA HIS A 532 -20.38 -0.39 34.58
C HIS A 532 -20.30 -1.78 35.25
N LEU A 533 -19.30 -2.59 34.90
CA LEU A 533 -19.09 -3.92 35.51
C LEU A 533 -18.84 -3.85 37.03
N ALA A 534 -18.14 -2.82 37.52
CA ALA A 534 -17.95 -2.63 38.96
C ALA A 534 -19.27 -2.40 39.70
N ALA A 535 -20.26 -1.78 39.04
CA ALA A 535 -21.61 -1.64 39.60
C ALA A 535 -22.36 -2.98 39.64
N VAL A 536 -22.21 -3.80 38.59
CA VAL A 536 -22.75 -5.18 38.53
C VAL A 536 -22.12 -6.08 39.60
N GLU A 537 -20.82 -5.95 39.84
CA GLU A 537 -20.10 -6.68 40.87
C GLU A 537 -20.64 -6.32 42.27
N ALA A 538 -20.91 -5.04 42.51
CA ALA A 538 -21.37 -4.53 43.80
C ALA A 538 -22.80 -4.97 44.20
N ASP A 539 -23.63 -5.43 43.26
CA ASP A 539 -24.93 -6.06 43.56
C ASP A 539 -24.86 -7.58 43.33
N PRO A 540 -24.80 -8.40 44.40
CA PRO A 540 -24.73 -9.85 44.29
C PRO A 540 -25.95 -10.51 43.62
N ASN A 541 -27.09 -9.81 43.53
CA ASN A 541 -28.30 -10.34 42.91
C ASN A 541 -28.41 -9.98 41.42
N GLN A 542 -27.53 -9.12 40.91
CA GLN A 542 -27.54 -8.73 39.51
C GLN A 542 -26.90 -9.84 38.67
N ILE A 543 -27.63 -10.37 37.69
CA ILE A 543 -27.11 -11.29 36.68
C ILE A 543 -27.23 -10.56 35.35
N ASN A 544 -26.10 -10.26 34.71
CA ASN A 544 -25.99 -9.51 33.45
C ASN A 544 -25.68 -10.44 32.26
N PHE A 545 -26.08 -11.70 32.36
CA PHE A 545 -25.91 -12.71 31.33
C PHE A 545 -27.08 -13.69 31.34
N SER A 546 -27.26 -14.41 30.25
CA SER A 546 -28.23 -15.49 30.13
C SER A 546 -27.55 -16.74 29.59
N VAL A 547 -27.88 -17.89 30.17
CA VAL A 547 -27.45 -19.20 29.66
C VAL A 547 -28.53 -19.73 28.73
N GLU A 548 -28.14 -20.04 27.50
CA GLU A 548 -29.05 -20.52 26.46
C GLU A 548 -28.91 -22.02 26.23
N ASN A 549 -27.69 -22.54 26.26
CA ASN A 549 -27.41 -23.95 26.05
C ASN A 549 -26.34 -24.46 27.03
N VAL A 550 -26.52 -25.69 27.50
CA VAL A 550 -25.54 -26.44 28.30
C VAL A 550 -25.45 -27.85 27.74
N THR A 551 -24.29 -28.21 27.23
CA THR A 551 -23.95 -29.58 26.85
C THR A 551 -23.05 -30.16 27.92
N GLU A 552 -23.45 -31.27 28.54
CA GLU A 552 -22.69 -31.95 29.59
C GLU A 552 -22.13 -33.27 29.05
N PHE A 553 -20.88 -33.57 29.37
CA PHE A 553 -20.15 -34.76 28.95
C PHE A 553 -19.73 -35.61 30.17
N ASP A 554 -19.56 -36.91 29.95
CA ASP A 554 -19.12 -37.85 30.98
C ASP A 554 -17.58 -37.90 31.06
N CYS A 555 -17.04 -37.37 32.17
CA CYS A 555 -15.60 -37.34 32.46
C CYS A 555 -14.95 -38.72 32.62
N ASP A 556 -15.74 -39.79 32.71
CA ASP A 556 -15.25 -41.16 32.81
C ASP A 556 -15.48 -42.01 31.54
N ASP A 557 -16.19 -41.51 30.51
CA ASP A 557 -16.46 -42.25 29.28
C ASP A 557 -15.53 -41.84 28.12
N PRO A 558 -14.56 -42.70 27.72
CA PRO A 558 -13.68 -42.41 26.59
C PRO A 558 -14.39 -42.42 25.23
N ASN A 559 -15.67 -42.83 25.16
CA ASN A 559 -16.47 -42.77 23.93
C ASN A 559 -17.34 -41.51 23.83
N ASP A 560 -17.37 -40.69 24.88
CA ASP A 560 -18.02 -39.39 24.85
C ASP A 560 -17.05 -38.36 24.23
N ASP A 561 -17.50 -37.63 23.22
CA ASP A 561 -16.63 -36.84 22.33
C ASP A 561 -16.07 -35.59 23.04
N GLY A 562 -14.88 -35.75 23.62
CA GLY A 562 -14.25 -34.76 24.51
C GLY A 562 -14.53 -35.03 26.00
N GLY A 563 -15.25 -36.10 26.34
CA GLY A 563 -15.64 -36.44 27.71
C GLY A 563 -14.47 -36.52 28.68
N LEU A 564 -13.31 -37.04 28.27
CA LEU A 564 -12.14 -37.11 29.15
C LEU A 564 -11.52 -35.74 29.50
N THR A 565 -11.85 -34.69 28.76
CA THR A 565 -11.21 -33.37 28.88
C THR A 565 -12.18 -32.29 29.34
N VAL A 566 -13.39 -32.29 28.81
CA VAL A 566 -14.41 -31.26 29.00
C VAL A 566 -15.59 -31.87 29.75
N TRP A 567 -16.04 -31.19 30.81
CA TRP A 567 -17.25 -31.56 31.53
C TRP A 567 -18.48 -30.87 30.94
N ARG A 568 -18.38 -29.57 30.63
CA ARG A 568 -19.51 -28.80 30.08
C ARG A 568 -19.08 -27.78 29.04
N ASP A 569 -19.86 -27.68 27.97
CA ASP A 569 -19.87 -26.53 27.07
C ASP A 569 -21.14 -25.71 27.34
N VAL A 570 -20.96 -24.43 27.66
CA VAL A 570 -22.02 -23.49 28.04
C VAL A 570 -22.02 -22.33 27.06
N ALA A 571 -23.15 -22.10 26.40
CA ALA A 571 -23.34 -20.98 25.47
C ALA A 571 -24.46 -20.05 25.94
N GLY A 572 -24.32 -18.76 25.65
CA GLY A 572 -25.32 -17.77 25.98
C GLY A 572 -24.93 -16.35 25.60
N THR A 573 -25.52 -15.36 26.28
CA THR A 573 -25.28 -13.93 26.03
C THR A 573 -24.94 -13.17 27.31
N TYR A 574 -24.16 -12.09 27.20
CA TYR A 574 -23.85 -11.16 28.30
C TYR A 574 -24.04 -9.70 27.86
N GLU A 575 -24.46 -8.87 28.79
CA GLU A 575 -24.64 -7.44 28.57
C GLU A 575 -23.28 -6.74 28.46
N SER A 576 -23.00 -6.18 27.29
CA SER A 576 -21.85 -5.31 27.03
C SER A 576 -22.33 -3.88 26.72
N PRO A 577 -21.68 -2.83 27.24
CA PRO A 577 -22.01 -1.46 26.86
C PRO A 577 -21.92 -1.23 25.34
N LEU A 578 -22.96 -0.64 24.77
CA LEU A 578 -23.02 -0.31 23.35
C LEU A 578 -22.46 1.11 23.14
N PHE A 579 -21.49 1.26 22.25
CA PHE A 579 -20.91 2.56 21.88
C PHE A 579 -21.17 2.94 20.41
N LEU A 580 -21.86 2.10 19.65
CA LEU A 580 -22.32 2.43 18.31
C LEU A 580 -23.67 3.17 18.36
N GLU A 581 -24.01 3.88 17.29
CA GLU A 581 -25.31 4.55 17.10
C GLU A 581 -26.51 3.59 17.21
N GLY A 582 -26.27 2.29 17.00
CA GLY A 582 -27.23 1.21 17.20
C GLY A 582 -26.52 -0.15 17.20
N ASP A 583 -27.20 -1.17 17.70
CA ASP A 583 -26.69 -2.54 17.63
C ASP A 583 -27.12 -3.22 16.33
N LEU A 584 -26.16 -3.86 15.67
CA LEU A 584 -26.43 -4.73 14.53
C LEU A 584 -26.55 -6.15 15.07
N VAL A 585 -27.76 -6.69 15.13
CA VAL A 585 -27.97 -8.08 15.54
C VAL A 585 -27.25 -8.98 14.53
N ASP A 586 -26.35 -9.82 15.02
CA ASP A 586 -25.52 -10.66 14.16
C ASP A 586 -26.40 -11.61 13.31
N GLY A 587 -26.14 -11.67 12.01
CA GLY A 587 -26.94 -12.43 11.04
C GLY A 587 -28.17 -11.72 10.46
N ASP A 588 -28.51 -10.50 10.93
CA ASP A 588 -29.58 -9.70 10.35
C ASP A 588 -29.11 -8.88 9.13
N LEU A 589 -29.15 -9.52 7.95
CA LEU A 589 -28.86 -8.86 6.67
C LEU A 589 -29.96 -7.89 6.21
N ASP A 590 -31.14 -7.92 6.86
CA ASP A 590 -32.28 -7.06 6.51
C ASP A 590 -32.09 -5.64 7.06
N ASN A 591 -31.17 -5.48 8.03
CA ASN A 591 -30.75 -4.17 8.49
C ASN A 591 -29.63 -3.62 7.59
N SER A 592 -30.03 -2.92 6.53
CA SER A 592 -29.15 -2.08 5.68
C SER A 592 -28.39 -0.96 6.42
N SER A 593 -28.41 -0.92 7.75
CA SER A 593 -27.80 0.16 8.52
C SER A 593 -26.30 -0.06 8.72
N VAL A 594 -25.52 0.94 8.32
CA VAL A 594 -24.14 1.14 8.76
C VAL A 594 -24.20 1.95 10.05
N GLN A 595 -23.52 1.50 11.11
CA GLN A 595 -23.53 2.16 12.42
C GLN A 595 -22.13 2.68 12.71
N PHE A 596 -22.02 3.96 13.05
CA PHE A 596 -20.77 4.60 13.43
C PHE A 596 -20.64 4.70 14.95
N MET A 597 -19.45 5.07 15.42
CA MET A 597 -19.21 5.39 16.82
C MET A 597 -20.14 6.53 17.29
N ASN A 598 -20.81 6.33 18.41
CA ASN A 598 -21.57 7.38 19.08
C ASN A 598 -20.63 8.23 19.94
N VAL A 599 -20.26 9.41 19.44
CA VAL A 599 -19.31 10.33 20.10
C VAL A 599 -19.98 11.63 20.56
N ASP A 600 -19.39 12.26 21.57
CA ASP A 600 -19.74 13.63 21.95
C ASP A 600 -19.06 14.69 21.06
N ALA A 601 -19.22 15.97 21.40
CA ALA A 601 -18.62 17.07 20.65
C ALA A 601 -17.08 17.13 20.71
N ASN A 602 -16.43 16.29 21.53
CA ASN A 602 -14.98 16.20 21.69
C ASN A 602 -14.43 14.85 21.18
N ASP A 603 -15.19 14.15 20.33
CA ASP A 603 -14.82 12.82 19.80
C ASP A 603 -14.67 11.74 20.90
N THR A 604 -15.25 11.96 22.08
CA THR A 604 -15.23 10.96 23.15
C THR A 604 -16.42 9.99 22.98
N PRO A 605 -16.20 8.67 22.92
CA PRO A 605 -17.28 7.69 22.84
C PRO A 605 -18.23 7.79 24.05
N VAL A 606 -19.52 7.79 23.77
CA VAL A 606 -20.60 7.84 24.76
C VAL A 606 -21.43 6.57 24.67
N GLN A 607 -21.66 5.95 25.81
CA GLN A 607 -22.50 4.75 25.88
C GLN A 607 -23.93 5.04 25.41
N ASN A 608 -24.42 4.24 24.47
CA ASN A 608 -25.76 4.23 23.89
C ASN A 608 -26.55 2.99 24.32
N GLY A 609 -26.66 2.75 25.63
CA GLY A 609 -27.31 1.56 26.19
C GLY A 609 -26.39 0.36 26.30
N VAL A 610 -26.95 -0.85 26.14
CA VAL A 610 -26.24 -2.13 26.22
C VAL A 610 -26.64 -3.01 25.03
N MET A 611 -25.78 -3.94 24.68
CA MET A 611 -25.99 -4.97 23.67
C MET A 611 -25.77 -6.36 24.30
N ASP A 612 -26.37 -7.38 23.69
CA ASP A 612 -26.18 -8.78 24.09
C ASP A 612 -25.04 -9.39 23.25
N ALA A 613 -23.85 -9.50 23.84
CA ALA A 613 -22.71 -10.17 23.22
C ALA A 613 -22.77 -11.67 23.51
N ARG A 614 -22.38 -12.52 22.56
CA ARG A 614 -22.34 -13.98 22.74
C ARG A 614 -21.14 -14.40 23.58
N PHE A 615 -21.32 -15.38 24.46
CA PHE A 615 -20.22 -16.10 25.09
C PHE A 615 -20.35 -17.60 24.87
N ASP A 616 -19.19 -18.24 24.75
CA ASP A 616 -19.04 -19.70 24.76
C ASP A 616 -17.97 -20.05 25.80
N ILE A 617 -18.32 -20.91 26.76
CA ILE A 617 -17.42 -21.33 27.84
C ILE A 617 -17.37 -22.86 27.91
N SER A 618 -16.16 -23.40 27.76
CA SER A 618 -15.85 -24.81 27.99
C SER A 618 -15.20 -25.00 29.35
N ILE A 619 -15.78 -25.88 30.16
CA ILE A 619 -15.41 -26.16 31.56
C ILE A 619 -14.71 -27.52 31.61
N PRO A 620 -13.44 -27.59 32.06
CA PRO A 620 -12.65 -28.82 32.02
C PRO A 620 -13.06 -29.80 33.12
N CYS A 621 -12.86 -31.11 32.90
CA CYS A 621 -13.13 -32.15 33.91
C CYS A 621 -12.34 -31.96 35.21
N SER A 622 -11.20 -31.26 35.15
CA SER A 622 -10.38 -30.92 36.32
C SER A 622 -11.13 -30.16 37.41
N VAL A 623 -12.22 -29.44 37.11
CA VAL A 623 -13.03 -28.76 38.13
C VAL A 623 -13.72 -29.73 39.09
N LEU A 624 -13.96 -30.97 38.65
CA LEU A 624 -14.62 -32.03 39.43
C LEU A 624 -13.66 -32.75 40.39
N LEU A 625 -12.36 -32.51 40.29
CA LEU A 625 -11.36 -33.10 41.17
C LEU A 625 -11.48 -32.54 42.61
N ASP A 626 -11.04 -33.35 43.58
CA ASP A 626 -11.09 -33.02 45.01
C ASP A 626 -10.19 -31.80 45.32
N PRO A 627 -10.75 -30.65 45.73
CA PRO A 627 -9.97 -29.46 46.06
C PRO A 627 -9.15 -29.60 47.35
N GLU A 628 -9.45 -30.58 48.22
CA GLU A 628 -8.66 -30.84 49.42
C GLU A 628 -7.36 -31.59 49.11
N ASP A 629 -7.23 -32.21 47.93
CA ASP A 629 -5.96 -32.78 47.46
C ASP A 629 -5.02 -31.63 47.04
N PRO A 630 -3.86 -31.46 47.71
CA PRO A 630 -2.90 -30.40 47.37
C PRO A 630 -2.28 -30.56 45.97
N ASN A 631 -2.46 -31.70 45.29
CA ASN A 631 -2.00 -31.93 43.93
C ASN A 631 -3.06 -31.58 42.87
N THR A 632 -4.30 -31.28 43.26
CA THR A 632 -5.35 -30.88 42.32
C THR A 632 -4.99 -29.53 41.71
N PRO A 633 -4.88 -29.42 40.37
CA PRO A 633 -4.54 -28.17 39.74
C PRO A 633 -5.75 -27.22 39.78
N VAL A 634 -5.49 -25.93 39.99
CA VAL A 634 -6.55 -24.91 39.95
C VAL A 634 -6.89 -24.64 38.48
N SER A 635 -8.13 -24.88 38.08
CA SER A 635 -8.60 -24.56 36.73
C SER A 635 -8.76 -23.05 36.57
N ARG A 636 -7.88 -22.45 35.77
CA ARG A 636 -7.83 -20.98 35.59
C ARG A 636 -8.58 -20.55 34.34
N PRO A 637 -9.14 -19.33 34.31
CA PRO A 637 -9.79 -18.83 33.11
C PRO A 637 -8.76 -18.58 32.01
N ILE A 638 -9.11 -18.89 30.77
CA ILE A 638 -8.36 -18.50 29.58
C ILE A 638 -9.33 -17.92 28.55
N VAL A 639 -9.02 -16.73 28.04
CA VAL A 639 -9.77 -16.13 26.93
C VAL A 639 -9.18 -16.63 25.61
N LEU A 640 -10.03 -17.12 24.72
CA LEU A 640 -9.64 -17.60 23.39
C LEU A 640 -10.11 -16.65 22.29
N GLY A 641 -9.22 -16.35 21.33
CA GLY A 641 -9.54 -15.52 20.16
C GLY A 641 -9.55 -16.31 18.85
N HIS A 642 -10.61 -16.14 18.04
CA HIS A 642 -10.81 -16.87 16.79
C HIS A 642 -10.06 -16.29 15.59
N GLY A 643 -9.86 -17.14 14.59
CA GLY A 643 -9.24 -16.79 13.31
C GLY A 643 -10.15 -15.93 12.40
N PHE A 644 -9.63 -15.56 11.24
CA PHE A 644 -10.33 -14.66 10.32
C PHE A 644 -11.67 -15.22 9.84
N PHE A 645 -12.78 -14.51 10.08
CA PHE A 645 -14.16 -14.97 9.81
C PHE A 645 -14.54 -16.30 10.48
N GLY A 646 -13.95 -16.61 11.64
CA GLY A 646 -14.37 -17.71 12.52
C GLY A 646 -15.34 -17.26 13.62
N THR A 647 -15.54 -18.11 14.63
CA THR A 647 -16.39 -17.82 15.80
C THR A 647 -15.71 -18.12 17.12
N GLY A 648 -16.17 -17.47 18.19
CA GLY A 648 -15.76 -17.79 19.56
C GLY A 648 -16.09 -19.24 19.94
N GLU A 649 -17.27 -19.72 19.55
CA GLU A 649 -17.74 -21.10 19.77
C GLU A 649 -16.73 -22.14 19.28
N GLU A 650 -16.27 -22.01 18.02
CA GLU A 650 -15.31 -22.93 17.41
C GLU A 650 -14.01 -23.03 18.23
N MET A 651 -13.55 -21.91 18.79
CA MET A 651 -12.34 -21.86 19.61
C MET A 651 -12.57 -22.43 21.01
N ALA A 652 -13.66 -22.02 21.67
CA ALA A 652 -14.00 -22.46 23.02
C ALA A 652 -14.17 -23.98 23.10
N GLN A 653 -14.74 -24.60 22.07
CA GLN A 653 -14.94 -26.05 22.03
C GLN A 653 -13.74 -26.79 21.41
N GLY A 654 -13.10 -26.23 20.38
CA GLY A 654 -12.06 -26.91 19.62
C GLY A 654 -10.71 -26.97 20.33
N ILE A 655 -10.27 -25.87 20.95
CA ILE A 655 -8.94 -25.80 21.58
C ILE A 655 -8.81 -26.75 22.78
N PRO A 656 -9.74 -26.79 23.75
CA PRO A 656 -9.64 -27.74 24.86
C PRO A 656 -9.54 -29.18 24.40
N LYS A 657 -10.35 -29.59 23.40
CA LYS A 657 -10.34 -30.95 22.86
C LYS A 657 -9.02 -31.27 22.17
N GLY A 658 -8.56 -30.42 21.25
CA GLY A 658 -7.32 -30.65 20.51
C GLY A 658 -6.07 -30.60 21.39
N ALA A 659 -5.97 -29.62 22.29
CA ALA A 659 -4.85 -29.55 23.24
C ALA A 659 -4.90 -30.69 24.26
N GLY A 660 -6.11 -31.13 24.64
CA GLY A 660 -6.33 -32.28 25.53
C GLY A 660 -5.80 -33.61 25.02
N GLU A 661 -5.53 -33.74 23.72
CA GLU A 661 -4.86 -34.92 23.16
C GLU A 661 -3.35 -34.96 23.46
N VAL A 662 -2.75 -33.81 23.83
CA VAL A 662 -1.31 -33.64 24.07
C VAL A 662 -1.02 -33.41 25.54
N VAL A 663 -1.82 -32.59 26.22
CA VAL A 663 -1.61 -32.16 27.60
C VAL A 663 -2.86 -32.32 28.43
N ASP A 664 -2.71 -32.47 29.75
CA ASP A 664 -3.81 -32.47 30.70
C ASP A 664 -4.44 -31.06 30.78
N TRP A 665 -5.42 -30.79 29.92
CA TRP A 665 -6.06 -29.48 29.83
C TRP A 665 -6.81 -29.12 31.12
N ASN A 666 -6.42 -27.99 31.72
CA ASN A 666 -6.96 -27.53 33.01
C ASN A 666 -7.33 -26.04 32.95
N TYR A 667 -7.90 -25.58 31.84
CA TYR A 667 -8.37 -24.20 31.72
C TYR A 667 -9.87 -24.13 31.48
N ILE A 668 -10.52 -23.15 32.11
CA ILE A 668 -11.90 -22.76 31.79
C ILE A 668 -11.81 -21.83 30.59
N ALA A 669 -12.07 -22.37 29.41
CA ALA A 669 -11.88 -21.68 28.14
C ALA A 669 -13.13 -20.86 27.81
N GLY A 670 -12.98 -19.55 27.65
CA GLY A 670 -14.07 -18.66 27.27
C GLY A 670 -13.75 -17.88 26.00
N ALA A 671 -14.73 -17.69 25.14
CA ALA A 671 -14.58 -16.93 23.91
C ALA A 671 -15.83 -16.10 23.59
N THR A 672 -15.62 -15.07 22.77
CA THR A 672 -16.65 -14.25 22.13
C THR A 672 -16.17 -13.89 20.73
N ASP A 673 -17.05 -13.30 19.93
CA ASP A 673 -16.74 -12.97 18.54
C ASP A 673 -15.98 -11.63 18.42
N TRP A 674 -14.92 -11.64 17.62
CA TRP A 674 -14.29 -10.46 17.06
C TRP A 674 -15.23 -9.82 16.04
N ARG A 675 -16.25 -9.11 16.51
CA ARG A 675 -17.21 -8.39 15.65
C ARG A 675 -16.47 -7.54 14.60
N ALA A 676 -17.07 -7.46 13.42
CA ALA A 676 -16.53 -7.05 12.12
C ALA A 676 -15.61 -8.06 11.41
N PHE A 677 -15.14 -9.11 12.07
CA PHE A 677 -14.39 -10.22 11.47
C PHE A 677 -14.85 -11.60 11.96
N SER A 678 -16.08 -11.73 12.46
CA SER A 678 -16.68 -13.05 12.71
C SER A 678 -17.40 -13.57 11.47
N ASP A 679 -17.73 -14.86 11.45
CA ASP A 679 -18.45 -15.49 10.33
C ASP A 679 -19.74 -14.73 9.94
N GLN A 680 -20.47 -14.20 10.93
CA GLN A 680 -21.69 -13.41 10.77
C GLN A 680 -21.46 -12.08 10.04
N ASP A 681 -20.24 -11.55 10.11
CA ASP A 681 -19.89 -10.27 9.51
C ASP A 681 -19.46 -10.39 8.04
N PHE A 682 -19.19 -11.61 7.54
CA PHE A 682 -18.64 -11.81 6.20
C PHE A 682 -19.49 -11.14 5.10
N LEU A 683 -20.80 -11.40 5.12
CA LEU A 683 -21.73 -10.82 4.13
C LEU A 683 -21.93 -9.32 4.36
N TRP A 684 -22.00 -8.87 5.62
CA TRP A 684 -22.11 -7.45 5.94
C TRP A 684 -20.90 -6.67 5.45
N PHE A 685 -19.68 -7.16 5.69
CA PHE A 685 -18.44 -6.53 5.23
C PHE A 685 -18.38 -6.45 3.71
N GLY A 686 -18.67 -7.56 3.02
CA GLY A 686 -18.68 -7.59 1.56
C GLY A 686 -19.71 -6.64 0.93
N LEU A 687 -20.92 -6.56 1.48
CA LEU A 687 -22.02 -5.78 0.90
C LEU A 687 -22.06 -4.32 1.35
N GLN A 688 -21.78 -4.03 2.62
CA GLN A 688 -21.99 -2.72 3.24
C GLN A 688 -20.69 -1.92 3.42
N ILE A 689 -19.53 -2.59 3.45
CA ILE A 689 -18.23 -1.94 3.62
C ILE A 689 -17.47 -1.87 2.29
N ILE A 690 -17.34 -2.98 1.56
CA ILE A 690 -16.71 -2.97 0.23
C ILE A 690 -17.71 -2.57 -0.86
N GLY A 691 -18.85 -3.26 -0.91
CA GLY A 691 -19.86 -3.12 -1.96
C GLY A 691 -19.67 -4.12 -3.10
N VAL A 692 -20.75 -4.37 -3.85
CA VAL A 692 -20.76 -5.31 -4.99
C VAL A 692 -21.34 -4.62 -6.22
N GLY A 693 -20.50 -4.39 -7.22
CA GLY A 693 -20.86 -3.68 -8.45
C GLY A 693 -21.01 -2.15 -8.29
N GLN A 694 -21.02 -1.66 -7.06
CA GLN A 694 -20.96 -0.26 -6.64
C GLN A 694 -20.17 -0.21 -5.32
N SER A 695 -19.30 0.78 -5.17
CA SER A 695 -18.48 0.99 -3.98
C SER A 695 -19.34 1.38 -2.78
N ALA A 696 -19.03 0.78 -1.63
CA ALA A 696 -19.51 1.18 -0.32
C ALA A 696 -18.36 1.64 0.60
N LEU A 697 -17.16 1.86 0.05
CA LEU A 697 -15.94 2.11 0.83
C LEU A 697 -15.97 3.40 1.67
N ASN A 698 -16.90 4.33 1.41
CA ASN A 698 -17.13 5.47 2.31
C ASN A 698 -17.67 5.05 3.69
N ASN A 699 -18.15 3.80 3.83
CA ASN A 699 -18.57 3.22 5.10
C ASN A 699 -17.43 2.53 5.86
N PHE A 700 -16.20 2.51 5.32
CA PHE A 700 -15.06 1.82 5.95
C PHE A 700 -14.77 2.22 7.41
N PRO A 701 -14.94 3.49 7.85
CA PRO A 701 -14.79 3.84 9.27
C PRO A 701 -15.69 3.01 10.21
N ALA A 702 -16.90 2.69 9.79
CA ALA A 702 -17.83 1.88 10.59
C ALA A 702 -17.31 0.46 10.85
N HIS A 703 -16.46 -0.07 9.97
CA HIS A 703 -15.78 -1.35 10.21
C HIS A 703 -14.78 -1.24 11.37
N ALA A 704 -13.99 -0.17 11.43
CA ALA A 704 -13.09 0.10 12.54
C ALA A 704 -13.87 0.30 13.86
N ASP A 705 -14.98 1.02 13.83
CA ASP A 705 -15.84 1.23 14.99
C ASP A 705 -16.43 -0.09 15.51
N ARG A 706 -16.90 -0.96 14.61
CA ARG A 706 -17.41 -2.29 14.95
C ARG A 706 -16.33 -3.20 15.53
N LEU A 707 -15.09 -3.11 15.04
CA LEU A 707 -13.94 -3.82 15.62
C LEU A 707 -13.64 -3.35 17.04
N ARG A 708 -13.70 -2.04 17.31
CA ARG A 708 -13.55 -1.49 18.66
C ARG A 708 -14.64 -1.99 19.61
N GLN A 709 -15.89 -2.08 19.14
CA GLN A 709 -16.97 -2.70 19.91
C GLN A 709 -16.72 -4.19 20.19
N GLY A 710 -16.25 -4.95 19.20
CA GLY A 710 -15.87 -6.37 19.38
C GLY A 710 -14.73 -6.56 20.39
N MET A 711 -13.71 -5.68 20.36
CA MET A 711 -12.64 -5.66 21.35
C MET A 711 -13.17 -5.35 22.76
N LEU A 712 -14.08 -4.38 22.89
CA LEU A 712 -14.72 -4.07 24.17
C LEU A 712 -15.49 -5.26 24.74
N ASN A 713 -16.24 -5.98 23.89
CA ASN A 713 -16.97 -7.18 24.29
C ASN A 713 -16.01 -8.22 24.90
N THR A 714 -14.87 -8.47 24.24
CA THR A 714 -13.85 -9.39 24.76
C THR A 714 -13.25 -8.93 26.10
N LEU A 715 -13.01 -7.62 26.30
CA LEU A 715 -12.59 -7.04 27.58
C LEU A 715 -13.62 -7.25 28.68
N VAL A 716 -14.91 -7.09 28.37
CA VAL A 716 -16.01 -7.35 29.30
C VAL A 716 -16.07 -8.83 29.66
N LEU A 717 -16.06 -9.74 28.68
CA LEU A 717 -16.06 -11.19 28.92
C LEU A 717 -14.90 -11.63 29.80
N GLY A 718 -13.67 -11.24 29.44
CA GLY A 718 -12.47 -11.58 30.20
C GLY A 718 -12.57 -11.12 31.66
N ARG A 719 -13.06 -9.90 31.89
CA ARG A 719 -13.25 -9.39 33.25
C ARG A 719 -14.35 -10.13 34.01
N MET A 720 -15.46 -10.50 33.36
CA MET A 720 -16.51 -11.32 33.97
C MET A 720 -15.99 -12.70 34.40
N MET A 721 -15.17 -13.35 33.57
CA MET A 721 -14.50 -14.61 33.88
C MET A 721 -13.51 -14.46 35.04
N LYS A 722 -12.66 -13.42 35.00
CA LYS A 722 -11.67 -13.10 36.05
C LYS A 722 -12.33 -12.91 37.42
N LEU A 723 -13.45 -12.18 37.46
CA LEU A 723 -14.19 -11.91 38.70
C LEU A 723 -15.08 -13.08 39.14
N GLY A 724 -15.27 -14.10 38.29
CA GLY A 724 -16.14 -15.24 38.56
C GLY A 724 -17.63 -14.87 38.59
N LEU A 725 -18.05 -13.86 37.82
CA LEU A 725 -19.46 -13.41 37.80
C LEU A 725 -20.42 -14.49 37.28
N PHE A 726 -19.95 -15.39 36.41
CA PHE A 726 -20.72 -16.52 35.91
C PHE A 726 -21.14 -17.51 37.01
N ASN A 727 -20.39 -17.61 38.12
CA ASN A 727 -20.77 -18.46 39.26
C ASN A 727 -22.11 -18.06 39.92
N ARG A 728 -22.70 -16.92 39.54
CA ARG A 728 -24.05 -16.50 40.00
C ARG A 728 -25.16 -17.40 39.43
N ASP A 729 -24.92 -18.09 38.31
CA ASP A 729 -25.82 -19.13 37.79
C ASP A 729 -25.36 -20.52 38.24
N SER A 730 -25.95 -20.98 39.34
CA SER A 730 -25.68 -22.30 39.93
C SER A 730 -26.16 -23.49 39.08
N SER A 731 -26.94 -23.26 38.02
CA SER A 731 -27.38 -24.36 37.15
C SER A 731 -26.30 -24.76 36.14
N ALA A 732 -25.53 -23.79 35.65
CA ALA A 732 -24.49 -24.01 34.65
C ALA A 732 -23.07 -24.00 35.23
N PHE A 733 -22.79 -23.13 36.21
CA PHE A 733 -21.44 -22.81 36.69
C PHE A 733 -21.17 -23.23 38.14
N GLU A 734 -21.87 -24.25 38.62
CA GLU A 734 -21.65 -24.88 39.93
C GLU A 734 -21.39 -26.38 39.77
N THR A 735 -20.33 -26.88 40.41
CA THR A 735 -20.01 -28.31 40.48
C THR A 735 -21.00 -29.07 41.36
N PRO A 736 -21.12 -30.41 41.25
CA PRO A 736 -22.09 -31.19 42.03
C PRO A 736 -21.95 -31.07 43.56
N ASP A 737 -20.78 -30.68 44.06
CA ASP A 737 -20.50 -30.42 45.49
C ASP A 737 -20.78 -28.97 45.92
N GLY A 738 -21.31 -28.12 45.03
CA GLY A 738 -21.77 -26.77 45.33
C GLY A 738 -20.71 -25.68 45.21
N ARG A 739 -19.59 -25.93 44.50
CA ARG A 739 -18.54 -24.94 44.29
C ARG A 739 -18.75 -24.22 42.95
N GLY A 740 -18.54 -22.90 42.93
CA GLY A 740 -18.47 -22.16 41.66
C GLY A 740 -17.26 -22.59 40.84
N VAL A 741 -17.41 -22.72 39.53
CA VAL A 741 -16.32 -23.20 38.66
C VAL A 741 -15.19 -22.20 38.51
N PHE A 742 -15.49 -20.89 38.47
CA PHE A 742 -14.47 -19.86 38.35
C PHE A 742 -13.79 -19.60 39.71
N PRO A 743 -12.44 -19.62 39.80
CA PRO A 743 -11.74 -19.48 41.07
C PRO A 743 -11.73 -18.06 41.63
N GLY A 744 -12.09 -17.06 40.81
CA GLY A 744 -12.20 -15.66 41.20
C GLY A 744 -10.91 -14.84 41.07
N ALA A 745 -10.98 -13.58 41.47
CA ALA A 745 -10.00 -12.54 41.10
C ALA A 745 -8.58 -12.74 41.65
N SER A 746 -8.39 -13.60 42.65
CA SER A 746 -7.08 -13.89 43.25
C SER A 746 -6.20 -14.78 42.38
N GLU A 747 -6.77 -15.55 41.46
CA GLU A 747 -6.03 -16.43 40.55
C GLU A 747 -5.64 -15.72 39.25
N GLU A 748 -4.55 -16.14 38.62
CA GLU A 748 -4.17 -15.67 37.28
C GLU A 748 -5.20 -16.06 36.21
N MET A 749 -5.28 -15.25 35.15
CA MET A 749 -6.05 -15.51 33.93
C MET A 749 -5.12 -15.36 32.72
N TYR A 750 -5.40 -16.10 31.66
CA TYR A 750 -4.55 -16.18 30.47
C TYR A 750 -5.28 -15.81 29.19
N TYR A 751 -4.52 -15.65 28.12
CA TYR A 751 -5.05 -15.49 26.77
C TYR A 751 -4.33 -16.42 25.79
N TYR A 752 -5.08 -16.97 24.84
CA TYR A 752 -4.52 -17.63 23.66
C TYR A 752 -5.32 -17.29 22.39
N GLY A 753 -4.62 -16.99 21.30
CA GLY A 753 -5.27 -16.68 20.03
C GLY A 753 -4.43 -17.11 18.83
N ILE A 754 -5.09 -17.54 17.76
CA ILE A 754 -4.47 -18.04 16.53
C ILE A 754 -4.86 -17.13 15.36
N SER A 755 -3.91 -16.78 14.50
CA SER A 755 -4.17 -15.99 13.29
C SER A 755 -4.72 -14.61 13.64
N LEU A 756 -5.91 -14.23 13.15
CA LEU A 756 -6.63 -13.04 13.61
C LEU A 756 -6.74 -12.99 15.14
N GLY A 757 -6.96 -14.12 15.81
CA GLY A 757 -6.94 -14.22 17.27
C GLY A 757 -5.60 -13.80 17.85
N GLY A 758 -4.47 -14.16 17.24
CA GLY A 758 -3.17 -13.66 17.67
C GLY A 758 -3.03 -12.14 17.45
N ILE A 759 -3.53 -11.61 16.32
CA ILE A 759 -3.50 -10.17 15.98
C ILE A 759 -4.35 -9.36 16.98
N MET A 760 -5.60 -9.77 17.18
CA MET A 760 -6.53 -9.13 18.12
C MET A 760 -6.14 -9.38 19.56
N GLY A 761 -5.54 -10.53 19.88
CA GLY A 761 -4.94 -10.81 21.18
C GLY A 761 -3.78 -9.89 21.52
N THR A 762 -2.96 -9.54 20.53
CA THR A 762 -1.92 -8.51 20.68
C THR A 762 -2.54 -7.15 21.01
N PHE A 763 -3.66 -6.79 20.38
CA PHE A 763 -4.38 -5.56 20.70
C PHE A 763 -5.03 -5.62 22.10
N PHE A 764 -5.67 -6.74 22.45
CA PHE A 764 -6.26 -7.01 23.75
C PHE A 764 -5.23 -6.87 24.88
N SER A 765 -4.00 -7.33 24.65
CA SER A 765 -2.90 -7.23 25.62
C SER A 765 -2.49 -5.80 26.00
N ALA A 766 -2.70 -4.82 25.10
CA ALA A 766 -2.46 -3.41 25.41
C ALA A 766 -3.53 -2.79 26.32
N LEU A 767 -4.70 -3.42 26.45
CA LEU A 767 -5.90 -2.83 27.05
C LEU A 767 -6.32 -3.49 28.35
N THR A 768 -6.14 -4.81 28.48
CA THR A 768 -6.65 -5.58 29.62
C THR A 768 -5.72 -5.51 30.84
N PRO A 769 -6.23 -5.15 32.04
CA PRO A 769 -5.48 -5.27 33.29
C PRO A 769 -5.54 -6.68 33.90
N ASP A 770 -6.36 -7.58 33.32
CA ASP A 770 -6.76 -8.83 33.96
C ASP A 770 -5.89 -10.03 33.53
N VAL A 771 -5.09 -9.88 32.47
CA VAL A 771 -4.21 -10.90 31.88
C VAL A 771 -2.78 -10.37 31.78
N GLU A 772 -1.81 -11.18 32.23
CA GLU A 772 -0.38 -10.85 32.09
C GLU A 772 0.31 -11.69 31.00
N ARG A 773 -0.14 -12.93 30.73
CA ARG A 773 0.51 -13.86 29.79
C ARG A 773 -0.38 -14.19 28.60
N PHE A 774 0.17 -14.02 27.41
CA PHE A 774 -0.53 -14.17 26.13
C PHE A 774 0.25 -15.12 25.23
N GLY A 775 -0.39 -16.21 24.82
CA GLY A 775 0.04 -17.00 23.67
C GLY A 775 -0.57 -16.40 22.40
N ILE A 776 0.26 -15.97 21.46
CA ILE A 776 -0.20 -15.50 20.15
C ILE A 776 0.46 -16.37 19.07
N ASP A 777 -0.37 -17.04 18.30
CA ASP A 777 0.10 -17.98 17.28
C ASP A 777 -0.15 -17.43 15.88
N VAL A 778 0.82 -17.67 14.98
CA VAL A 778 0.83 -17.26 13.58
C VAL A 778 0.26 -15.85 13.40
N SER A 779 0.87 -14.89 14.11
CA SER A 779 0.41 -13.49 14.21
C SER A 779 1.38 -12.49 13.55
N ALA A 780 0.89 -11.29 13.29
CA ALA A 780 1.66 -10.12 12.88
C ALA A 780 0.90 -8.84 13.28
N LEU A 781 1.56 -7.68 13.26
CA LEU A 781 0.90 -6.38 13.55
C LEU A 781 0.80 -5.45 12.34
N ALA A 782 1.55 -5.74 11.27
CA ALA A 782 1.73 -4.85 10.12
C ALA A 782 0.76 -5.22 8.99
N TRP A 783 -0.49 -4.79 9.06
CA TRP A 783 -1.48 -5.17 8.05
C TRP A 783 -1.09 -4.72 6.62
N SER A 784 -0.43 -3.57 6.49
CA SER A 784 0.16 -3.03 5.25
C SER A 784 1.17 -3.97 4.60
N CYS A 785 1.81 -4.82 5.39
CA CYS A 785 2.74 -5.85 4.94
C CYS A 785 2.01 -7.17 4.61
N ILE A 786 0.96 -7.53 5.35
CA ILE A 786 0.32 -8.85 5.31
C ILE A 786 -0.65 -9.01 4.13
N ILE A 787 -1.55 -8.05 3.94
CA ILE A 787 -2.83 -8.32 3.27
C ILE A 787 -2.66 -8.79 1.84
N GLN A 788 -1.93 -8.05 1.00
CA GLN A 788 -1.81 -8.34 -0.43
C GLN A 788 -1.03 -9.65 -0.74
N ARG A 789 -0.32 -10.21 0.24
CA ARG A 789 0.42 -11.48 0.09
C ARG A 789 -0.21 -12.65 0.84
N SER A 790 -1.38 -12.45 1.44
CA SER A 790 -2.09 -13.46 2.21
C SER A 790 -3.04 -14.28 1.33
N THR A 791 -3.17 -15.59 1.55
CA THR A 791 -4.21 -16.40 0.88
C THR A 791 -5.64 -15.97 1.22
N GLN A 792 -5.84 -15.17 2.27
CA GLN A 792 -7.11 -14.53 2.60
C GLN A 792 -7.47 -13.39 1.63
N TYR A 793 -6.48 -12.77 0.98
CA TYR A 793 -6.70 -11.69 0.03
C TYR A 793 -7.51 -12.08 -1.20
N ILE A 794 -7.50 -13.36 -1.56
CA ILE A 794 -8.23 -13.91 -2.71
C ILE A 794 -9.71 -13.54 -2.68
N GLN A 795 -10.32 -13.52 -1.50
CA GLN A 795 -11.74 -13.16 -1.36
C GLN A 795 -11.97 -11.65 -1.54
N PHE A 796 -11.04 -10.81 -1.06
CA PHE A 796 -11.11 -9.36 -1.24
C PHE A 796 -10.91 -8.95 -2.70
N VAL A 797 -9.95 -9.55 -3.40
CA VAL A 797 -9.72 -9.31 -4.83
C VAL A 797 -11.01 -9.46 -5.62
N LEU A 798 -11.83 -10.48 -5.34
CA LEU A 798 -13.11 -10.67 -6.01
C LEU A 798 -14.05 -9.48 -5.79
N ALA A 799 -14.20 -9.00 -4.55
CA ALA A 799 -15.09 -7.88 -4.22
C ALA A 799 -14.56 -6.54 -4.76
N LEU A 800 -13.28 -6.24 -4.53
CA LEU A 800 -12.61 -5.01 -4.99
C LEU A 800 -12.61 -4.88 -6.52
N ASN A 801 -12.54 -6.00 -7.24
CA ASN A 801 -12.69 -6.03 -8.70
C ASN A 801 -14.09 -5.60 -9.16
N THR A 802 -15.15 -5.96 -8.43
CA THR A 802 -16.51 -5.57 -8.84
C THR A 802 -16.78 -4.07 -8.72
N ILE A 803 -15.99 -3.37 -7.90
CA ILE A 803 -16.09 -1.91 -7.72
C ILE A 803 -15.00 -1.17 -8.50
N GLY A 804 -14.24 -1.86 -9.36
CA GLY A 804 -13.22 -1.27 -10.24
C GLY A 804 -11.97 -0.74 -9.53
N LEU A 805 -11.78 -1.01 -8.23
CA LEU A 805 -10.64 -0.48 -7.48
C LEU A 805 -9.31 -1.07 -7.97
N ILE A 806 -9.29 -2.36 -8.30
CA ILE A 806 -8.09 -3.08 -8.74
C ILE A 806 -7.91 -3.11 -10.27
N ASP A 807 -8.74 -2.37 -11.01
CA ASP A 807 -8.51 -2.15 -12.44
C ASP A 807 -7.20 -1.37 -12.67
N ASP A 808 -6.74 -0.65 -11.64
CA ASP A 808 -5.46 0.03 -11.60
C ASP A 808 -4.64 -0.42 -10.37
N PRO A 809 -3.46 -1.05 -10.57
CA PRO A 809 -2.63 -1.56 -9.47
C PRO A 809 -2.14 -0.44 -8.53
N MET A 810 -1.98 0.79 -9.04
CA MET A 810 -1.58 1.91 -8.19
C MET A 810 -2.71 2.34 -7.26
N HIS A 811 -3.96 2.30 -7.72
CA HIS A 811 -5.14 2.55 -6.87
C HIS A 811 -5.32 1.44 -5.83
N GLU A 812 -5.09 0.19 -6.22
CA GLU A 812 -5.11 -0.95 -5.31
C GLU A 812 -4.10 -0.77 -4.18
N VAL A 813 -2.82 -0.54 -4.48
CA VAL A 813 -1.79 -0.40 -3.44
C VAL A 813 -1.95 0.88 -2.61
N LEU A 814 -2.42 1.99 -3.20
CA LEU A 814 -2.73 3.22 -2.44
C LEU A 814 -3.87 2.99 -1.44
N PHE A 815 -4.95 2.32 -1.85
CA PHE A 815 -6.07 2.08 -0.97
C PHE A 815 -5.77 1.00 0.07
N VAL A 816 -5.35 -0.18 -0.38
CA VAL A 816 -5.16 -1.37 0.46
C VAL A 816 -3.87 -1.27 1.29
N GLY A 817 -2.79 -0.69 0.76
CA GLY A 817 -1.52 -0.52 1.48
C GLY A 817 -1.46 0.75 2.34
N GLY A 818 -2.28 1.76 2.01
CA GLY A 818 -2.27 3.09 2.62
C GLY A 818 -3.61 3.48 3.25
N LEU A 819 -4.52 4.02 2.45
CA LEU A 819 -5.72 4.73 2.92
C LEU A 819 -6.57 3.93 3.89
N ALA A 820 -6.98 2.71 3.54
CA ALA A 820 -7.78 1.87 4.45
C ALA A 820 -7.12 1.72 5.82
N HIS A 821 -5.79 1.71 5.87
CA HIS A 821 -5.05 1.52 7.11
C HIS A 821 -4.95 2.76 7.98
N GLU A 822 -5.14 3.95 7.42
CA GLU A 822 -5.17 5.19 8.20
C GLU A 822 -6.35 5.22 9.17
N LEU A 823 -7.50 4.70 8.73
CA LEU A 823 -8.74 4.73 9.51
C LEU A 823 -8.79 3.65 10.59
N TRP A 824 -8.38 2.43 10.25
CA TRP A 824 -8.58 1.29 11.15
C TRP A 824 -7.44 1.02 12.13
N ILE A 825 -6.31 1.73 12.04
CA ILE A 825 -5.11 1.41 12.85
C ILE A 825 -5.39 1.59 14.35
N SER A 826 -6.29 2.52 14.69
CA SER A 826 -6.80 2.77 16.03
C SER A 826 -7.75 1.67 16.54
N ALA A 827 -8.01 0.64 15.74
CA ALA A 827 -8.73 -0.58 16.12
C ALA A 827 -7.85 -1.84 15.99
N MET A 828 -6.53 -1.69 15.79
CA MET A 828 -5.57 -2.76 15.48
C MET A 828 -4.32 -2.67 16.37
N PRO A 829 -3.55 -3.76 16.58
CA PRO A 829 -2.41 -3.75 17.50
C PRO A 829 -1.30 -2.74 17.15
N GLY A 830 -1.14 -2.39 15.86
CA GLY A 830 -0.12 -1.45 15.42
C GLY A 830 -0.25 -0.05 16.04
N GLY A 831 -1.48 0.39 16.35
CA GLY A 831 -1.73 1.67 17.03
C GLY A 831 -1.38 1.66 18.53
N TYR A 832 -1.15 0.48 19.10
CA TYR A 832 -0.95 0.27 20.54
C TYR A 832 0.40 -0.37 20.87
N ALA A 833 1.20 -0.68 19.85
CA ALA A 833 2.32 -1.62 19.96
C ALA A 833 3.36 -1.24 21.02
N ARG A 834 3.55 0.07 21.28
CA ARG A 834 4.49 0.57 22.31
C ARG A 834 4.08 0.23 23.74
N HIS A 835 2.79 -0.06 23.97
CA HIS A 835 2.19 -0.18 25.29
C HIS A 835 1.90 -1.64 25.70
N ILE A 836 2.49 -2.61 24.98
CA ILE A 836 2.25 -4.04 25.19
C ILE A 836 3.29 -4.63 26.15
N THR A 837 4.54 -4.75 25.68
CA THR A 837 5.64 -5.34 26.47
C THR A 837 6.40 -4.31 27.30
N THR A 838 6.15 -3.02 27.04
CA THR A 838 6.72 -1.87 27.76
C THR A 838 5.66 -0.78 27.91
N ASP A 839 5.88 0.17 28.81
CA ASP A 839 5.08 1.40 28.95
C ASP A 839 3.54 1.23 28.85
N PRO A 840 2.90 0.44 29.73
CA PRO A 840 1.47 0.13 29.61
C PRO A 840 0.58 1.37 29.64
N LEU A 841 -0.50 1.34 28.86
CA LEU A 841 -1.51 2.39 28.90
C LEU A 841 -2.12 2.54 30.30
N PRO A 842 -2.57 3.75 30.68
CA PRO A 842 -3.26 3.96 31.95
C PRO A 842 -4.39 2.94 32.13
N GLY A 843 -4.45 2.26 33.27
CA GLY A 843 -5.51 1.29 33.57
C GLY A 843 -5.34 -0.10 32.93
N SER A 844 -4.29 -0.36 32.15
CA SER A 844 -4.02 -1.68 31.52
C SER A 844 -3.15 -2.63 32.36
N GLY A 845 -2.82 -2.30 33.60
CA GLY A 845 -2.05 -3.18 34.48
C GLY A 845 -0.54 -3.20 34.19
N SER A 846 0.09 -4.37 34.27
CA SER A 846 1.53 -4.56 34.07
C SER A 846 1.85 -4.85 32.61
N PRO A 847 3.10 -4.65 32.15
CA PRO A 847 3.48 -5.05 30.79
C PRO A 847 3.19 -6.52 30.54
N SER A 848 2.65 -6.80 29.35
CA SER A 848 2.30 -8.15 28.92
C SER A 848 3.54 -8.99 28.64
N LYS A 849 3.43 -10.27 28.98
CA LYS A 849 4.36 -11.32 28.63
C LYS A 849 3.82 -12.07 27.42
N ILE A 850 4.61 -12.14 26.36
CA ILE A 850 4.18 -12.67 25.07
C ILE A 850 4.99 -13.92 24.69
N LEU A 851 4.30 -15.04 24.50
CA LEU A 851 4.79 -16.16 23.71
C LEU A 851 4.26 -15.99 22.28
N MET A 852 5.15 -15.67 21.35
CA MET A 852 4.82 -15.62 19.93
C MET A 852 5.31 -16.89 19.26
N GLN A 853 4.39 -17.63 18.63
CA GLN A 853 4.73 -18.81 17.82
C GLN A 853 4.39 -18.51 16.37
N SER A 854 5.20 -18.98 15.42
CA SER A 854 4.99 -18.72 13.99
C SER A 854 5.38 -19.93 13.17
N ALA A 855 4.71 -20.12 12.03
CA ALA A 855 5.01 -21.18 11.09
C ALA A 855 5.97 -20.68 10.01
N TRP A 856 7.05 -21.40 9.76
CA TRP A 856 7.94 -21.11 8.64
C TRP A 856 7.19 -21.28 7.32
N LEU A 857 7.33 -20.30 6.42
CA LEU A 857 6.64 -20.25 5.13
C LEU A 857 5.10 -20.19 5.23
N ASP A 858 4.60 -19.63 6.33
CA ASP A 858 3.19 -19.31 6.50
C ASP A 858 2.66 -18.50 5.30
N LYS A 859 1.52 -18.95 4.75
CA LYS A 859 0.92 -18.43 3.53
C LYS A 859 -0.17 -17.41 3.77
N GLN A 860 -0.53 -17.19 5.02
CA GLN A 860 -1.53 -16.22 5.46
C GLN A 860 -0.88 -15.06 6.19
N ILE A 861 0.14 -15.34 7.00
CA ILE A 861 0.90 -14.38 7.80
C ILE A 861 2.38 -14.53 7.48
N SER A 862 2.84 -13.81 6.47
CA SER A 862 4.21 -13.94 6.00
C SER A 862 5.25 -13.64 7.08
N ASN A 863 6.34 -14.40 7.10
CA ASN A 863 7.33 -14.36 8.18
C ASN A 863 8.01 -12.98 8.35
N GLN A 864 8.20 -12.21 7.28
CA GLN A 864 8.72 -10.84 7.34
C GLN A 864 7.80 -9.90 8.14
N CYS A 865 6.48 -10.06 8.05
CA CYS A 865 5.55 -9.25 8.84
C CYS A 865 5.47 -9.72 10.30
N ALA A 866 5.65 -11.02 10.55
CA ALA A 866 5.81 -11.56 11.91
C ALA A 866 7.10 -11.04 12.57
N ALA A 867 8.21 -10.95 11.83
CA ALA A 867 9.45 -10.34 12.31
C ALA A 867 9.27 -8.87 12.70
N ILE A 868 8.47 -8.11 11.93
CA ILE A 868 8.12 -6.72 12.28
C ILE A 868 7.40 -6.65 13.64
N GLN A 869 6.48 -7.58 13.91
CA GLN A 869 5.81 -7.66 15.22
C GLN A 869 6.80 -7.99 16.34
N ALA A 870 7.58 -9.06 16.19
CA ALA A 870 8.56 -9.48 17.20
C ALA A 870 9.55 -8.34 17.51
N ARG A 871 10.05 -7.65 16.49
CA ARG A 871 10.96 -6.50 16.63
C ARG A 871 10.30 -5.32 17.34
N THR A 872 9.05 -4.99 16.97
CA THR A 872 8.30 -3.88 17.58
C THR A 872 8.01 -4.15 19.07
N LEU A 873 7.67 -5.39 19.40
CA LEU A 873 7.41 -5.81 20.78
C LEU A 873 8.69 -6.09 21.58
N GLY A 874 9.87 -6.03 20.96
CA GLY A 874 11.15 -6.31 21.62
C GLY A 874 11.32 -7.78 22.03
N LEU A 875 10.68 -8.72 21.33
CA LEU A 875 10.77 -10.15 21.63
C LEU A 875 12.12 -10.70 21.14
N PRO A 876 12.89 -11.42 21.97
CA PRO A 876 14.03 -12.19 21.49
C PRO A 876 13.57 -13.42 20.70
N SER A 877 14.38 -13.86 19.72
CA SER A 877 14.23 -15.21 19.14
C SER A 877 14.76 -16.23 20.14
N LEU A 878 13.98 -17.28 20.43
CA LEU A 878 14.40 -18.32 21.37
C LEU A 878 15.50 -19.17 20.74
N LYS A 879 16.75 -18.92 21.13
CA LYS A 879 17.95 -19.45 20.45
C LYS A 879 18.02 -20.98 20.38
N ASP A 880 17.56 -21.66 21.42
CA ASP A 880 17.70 -23.12 21.47
C ASP A 880 16.57 -23.86 20.72
N GLY A 881 15.51 -23.16 20.27
CA GLY A 881 14.34 -23.78 19.62
C GLY A 881 13.85 -23.12 18.31
N SER A 882 14.08 -21.82 18.11
CA SER A 882 13.63 -21.11 16.92
C SER A 882 14.53 -21.41 15.72
N ILE A 883 13.94 -21.81 14.60
CA ILE A 883 14.70 -22.07 13.36
C ILE A 883 15.17 -20.80 12.65
N TRP A 884 14.79 -19.60 13.11
CA TRP A 884 15.14 -18.32 12.47
C TRP A 884 15.88 -17.42 13.45
N GLN A 885 17.13 -17.09 13.12
CA GLN A 885 18.09 -16.45 14.04
C GLN A 885 18.94 -15.39 13.33
N GLY A 886 19.68 -14.61 14.11
CA GLY A 886 20.57 -13.56 13.58
C GLY A 886 19.80 -12.40 12.93
N LEU A 887 18.56 -12.17 13.35
CA LEU A 887 17.66 -11.21 12.74
C LEU A 887 17.97 -9.78 13.23
N PRO A 888 18.11 -8.77 12.34
CA PRO A 888 18.34 -7.40 12.76
C PRO A 888 17.26 -6.90 13.71
N GLY A 889 17.67 -6.38 14.88
CA GLY A 889 16.74 -5.85 15.90
C GLY A 889 16.00 -6.90 16.73
N ILE A 890 16.25 -8.20 16.52
CA ILE A 890 15.66 -9.31 17.27
C ILE A 890 16.82 -10.16 17.82
N PRO A 891 17.20 -9.98 19.09
CA PRO A 891 18.32 -10.72 19.65
C PRO A 891 17.99 -12.20 19.86
N ASP A 892 18.95 -13.08 19.61
CA ASP A 892 18.83 -14.50 19.96
C ASP A 892 19.14 -14.68 21.47
N ALA A 893 18.21 -15.27 22.22
CA ALA A 893 18.36 -15.49 23.67
C ALA A 893 18.08 -16.95 24.07
N ASN A 894 18.88 -17.49 24.99
CA ASN A 894 18.63 -18.83 25.54
C ASN A 894 17.40 -18.82 26.46
N GLY A 895 16.64 -19.91 26.51
CA GLY A 895 15.56 -20.06 27.48
C GLY A 895 16.06 -20.28 28.92
N PRO A 896 15.19 -20.12 29.94
CA PRO A 896 13.83 -19.59 29.84
C PRO A 896 13.80 -18.06 29.63
N GLN A 897 12.73 -17.54 29.01
CA GLN A 897 12.49 -16.11 28.80
C GLN A 897 11.08 -15.70 29.26
N ASP A 898 10.90 -14.48 29.76
CA ASP A 898 9.57 -13.97 30.12
C ASP A 898 8.69 -13.69 28.88
N SER A 899 9.32 -13.42 27.75
CA SER A 899 8.68 -13.28 26.43
C SER A 899 9.68 -13.67 25.36
N ALA A 900 9.22 -14.38 24.33
CA ALA A 900 10.07 -14.77 23.22
C ALA A 900 9.22 -15.12 21.99
N TRP A 901 9.90 -15.11 20.85
CA TRP A 901 9.39 -15.58 19.58
C TRP A 901 10.05 -16.89 19.18
N VAL A 902 9.25 -17.84 18.70
CA VAL A 902 9.70 -19.15 18.25
C VAL A 902 9.14 -19.41 16.85
N MET A 903 10.03 -19.54 15.88
CA MET A 903 9.70 -19.97 14.52
C MET A 903 9.79 -21.50 14.45
N TYR A 904 8.69 -22.14 14.04
CA TYR A 904 8.56 -23.58 13.84
C TYR A 904 8.60 -23.92 12.36
N ASP A 905 9.36 -24.94 11.97
CA ASP A 905 9.15 -25.62 10.70
C ASP A 905 7.98 -26.61 10.84
N THR A 906 7.16 -26.76 9.80
CA THR A 906 6.13 -27.81 9.74
C THR A 906 6.58 -29.02 8.92
N GLY A 907 7.78 -28.98 8.35
CA GLY A 907 8.40 -30.05 7.58
C GLY A 907 7.85 -30.23 6.17
N SER A 908 6.97 -29.34 5.69
CA SER A 908 6.28 -29.47 4.41
C SER A 908 7.09 -29.01 3.20
N TYR A 909 8.13 -28.20 3.40
CA TYR A 909 8.85 -27.56 2.29
C TYR A 909 10.36 -27.53 2.55
N ASP A 910 11.14 -27.89 1.53
CA ASP A 910 12.56 -27.58 1.49
C ASP A 910 12.78 -26.37 0.56
N ILE A 911 13.19 -25.24 1.14
CA ILE A 911 13.42 -23.99 0.39
C ILE A 911 14.63 -24.04 -0.55
N LEU A 912 15.43 -25.11 -0.50
CA LEU A 912 16.60 -25.32 -1.34
C LEU A 912 16.37 -26.39 -2.41
N ASP A 913 15.29 -27.17 -2.35
CA ASP A 913 14.95 -28.14 -3.39
C ASP A 913 14.17 -27.45 -4.54
N PRO A 914 14.73 -27.42 -5.76
CA PRO A 914 14.08 -26.82 -6.93
C PRO A 914 12.70 -27.40 -7.28
N ASN A 915 12.36 -28.60 -6.82
CA ASN A 915 11.04 -29.20 -7.05
C ASN A 915 9.92 -28.39 -6.40
N PHE A 916 10.19 -27.66 -5.31
CA PHE A 916 9.19 -26.84 -4.62
C PHE A 916 9.05 -25.42 -5.20
N PHE A 917 9.88 -25.01 -6.17
CA PHE A 917 9.72 -23.73 -6.89
C PHE A 917 8.64 -23.78 -7.99
N GLY A 918 7.86 -24.85 -8.04
CA GLY A 918 6.72 -24.99 -8.93
C GLY A 918 5.51 -24.14 -8.52
N GLN A 919 4.49 -24.18 -9.36
CA GLN A 919 3.19 -23.55 -9.13
C GLN A 919 2.09 -24.61 -9.05
N ASP A 920 1.01 -24.31 -8.33
CA ASP A 920 -0.20 -25.13 -8.33
C ASP A 920 -1.03 -24.97 -9.62
N ALA A 921 -2.16 -25.67 -9.70
CA ALA A 921 -3.06 -25.63 -10.85
C ALA A 921 -3.66 -24.24 -11.14
N SER A 922 -3.61 -23.32 -10.18
CA SER A 922 -4.05 -21.92 -10.34
C SER A 922 -2.91 -20.98 -10.75
N GLY A 923 -1.69 -21.48 -10.93
CA GLY A 923 -0.52 -20.68 -11.29
C GLY A 923 0.14 -19.98 -10.09
N ARG A 924 -0.20 -20.36 -8.85
CA ARG A 924 0.38 -19.75 -7.65
C ARG A 924 1.55 -20.58 -7.13
N SER A 925 2.61 -19.90 -6.70
CA SER A 925 3.84 -20.53 -6.22
C SER A 925 3.59 -21.35 -4.94
N LEU A 926 4.20 -22.54 -4.88
CA LEU A 926 4.07 -23.45 -3.72
C LEU A 926 4.75 -22.86 -2.48
N ILE A 927 5.95 -22.33 -2.63
CA ILE A 927 6.64 -21.54 -1.60
C ILE A 927 6.18 -20.09 -1.72
N PRO A 928 5.88 -19.39 -0.61
CA PRO A 928 5.61 -17.96 -0.62
C PRO A 928 6.68 -17.16 -1.37
N GLN A 929 6.27 -16.19 -2.15
CA GLN A 929 7.24 -15.30 -2.82
C GLN A 929 7.68 -14.20 -1.86
N LEU A 930 8.84 -13.59 -2.12
CA LEU A 930 9.28 -12.42 -1.37
C LEU A 930 8.52 -11.15 -1.79
N ALA A 931 8.00 -11.12 -3.02
CA ALA A 931 7.10 -10.07 -3.50
C ALA A 931 5.73 -10.11 -2.79
N ASN A 932 4.93 -9.07 -2.97
CA ASN A 932 3.57 -8.98 -2.44
C ASN A 932 2.59 -9.84 -3.28
N GLU A 933 2.90 -11.12 -3.48
CA GLU A 933 2.06 -12.05 -4.22
C GLU A 933 1.43 -13.09 -3.30
N VAL A 934 0.20 -13.47 -3.62
CA VAL A 934 -0.51 -14.50 -2.87
C VAL A 934 -0.08 -15.92 -3.28
N PRO A 935 0.46 -16.74 -2.36
CA PRO A 935 0.91 -18.10 -2.66
C PRO A 935 -0.21 -19.13 -2.83
N SER A 936 0.18 -20.36 -3.19
CA SER A 936 -0.72 -21.52 -3.29
C SER A 936 -1.24 -21.94 -1.91
N ARG A 937 -2.50 -22.42 -1.82
CA ARG A 937 -3.08 -22.97 -0.58
C ARG A 937 -2.62 -24.41 -0.26
N THR A 938 -1.90 -25.09 -1.14
CA THR A 938 -1.39 -26.45 -0.91
C THR A 938 -0.51 -26.49 0.34
N CYS A 939 -0.67 -27.48 1.23
CA CYS A 939 0.13 -27.68 2.44
C CYS A 939 0.45 -26.38 3.22
N ASP A 940 -0.51 -25.48 3.43
CA ASP A 940 -0.31 -24.23 4.16
C ASP A 940 0.14 -24.48 5.62
N PRO A 941 1.35 -24.04 6.04
CA PRO A 941 1.84 -24.20 7.42
C PRO A 941 0.99 -23.50 8.48
N HIS A 942 0.18 -22.50 8.09
CA HIS A 942 -0.57 -21.63 8.99
C HIS A 942 -1.44 -22.41 10.00
N GLY A 943 -2.24 -23.35 9.52
CA GLY A 943 -3.10 -24.19 10.38
C GLY A 943 -2.39 -25.40 10.99
N ALA A 944 -1.21 -25.77 10.46
CA ALA A 944 -0.45 -26.91 10.94
C ALA A 944 0.32 -26.59 12.22
N ARG A 945 0.87 -25.36 12.32
CA ARG A 945 1.66 -24.96 13.50
C ARG A 945 0.86 -25.16 14.79
N PRO A 946 -0.33 -24.56 15.03
CA PRO A 946 -1.02 -24.66 16.31
C PRO A 946 -1.26 -26.10 16.81
N ALA A 947 -1.23 -27.08 15.91
CA ALA A 947 -1.41 -28.50 16.17
C ALA A 947 -0.10 -29.28 16.48
N ILE A 948 1.06 -28.61 16.52
CA ILE A 948 2.35 -29.25 16.86
C ILE A 948 2.41 -29.53 18.37
N PRO A 949 2.59 -30.80 18.82
CA PRO A 949 2.63 -31.17 20.24
C PRO A 949 3.64 -30.36 21.07
N ALA A 950 4.90 -30.26 20.64
CA ALA A 950 5.93 -29.48 21.35
C ALA A 950 5.55 -28.00 21.52
N GLY A 951 4.82 -27.42 20.55
CA GLY A 951 4.34 -26.04 20.66
C GLY A 951 3.14 -25.89 21.60
N ILE A 952 2.29 -26.92 21.73
CA ILE A 952 1.19 -26.96 22.72
C ILE A 952 1.76 -27.10 24.14
N GLU A 953 2.76 -27.98 24.33
CA GLU A 953 3.46 -28.11 25.61
C GLU A 953 4.14 -26.80 26.02
N GLN A 954 4.82 -26.13 25.08
CA GLN A 954 5.40 -24.81 25.29
C GLN A 954 4.35 -23.77 25.72
N LEU A 955 3.19 -23.77 25.08
CA LEU A 955 2.09 -22.86 25.40
C LEU A 955 1.59 -23.07 26.83
N VAL A 956 1.27 -24.30 27.22
CA VAL A 956 0.73 -24.60 28.55
C VAL A 956 1.78 -24.40 29.65
N ASN A 957 3.06 -24.69 29.38
CA ASN A 957 4.14 -24.38 30.29
C ASN A 957 4.36 -22.87 30.48
N PHE A 958 4.04 -22.07 29.46
CA PHE A 958 4.05 -20.61 29.57
C PHE A 958 2.81 -20.08 30.29
N LEU A 959 1.61 -20.59 29.98
CA LEU A 959 0.32 -20.14 30.53
C LEU A 959 0.02 -20.75 31.91
N GLN A 960 0.93 -20.55 32.86
CA GLN A 960 0.78 -20.97 34.25
C GLN A 960 1.42 -19.95 35.20
N PRO A 961 1.15 -20.01 36.51
CA PRO A 961 1.75 -19.07 37.46
C PRO A 961 3.28 -19.17 37.43
N GLY A 962 3.94 -18.06 37.13
CA GLY A 962 5.40 -18.01 36.99
C GLY A 962 5.95 -18.64 35.70
N GLY A 963 5.09 -19.06 34.76
CA GLY A 963 5.49 -19.66 33.49
C GLY A 963 6.40 -18.76 32.66
N GLN A 964 7.31 -19.39 31.93
CA GLN A 964 8.33 -18.78 31.07
C GLN A 964 8.40 -19.55 29.73
N VAL A 965 8.91 -18.89 28.70
CA VAL A 965 9.10 -19.48 27.38
C VAL A 965 10.36 -20.35 27.39
N GLU A 966 10.18 -21.65 27.17
CA GLU A 966 11.22 -22.68 27.13
C GLU A 966 11.14 -23.46 25.82
N ASN A 967 12.19 -24.21 25.48
CA ASN A 967 12.19 -25.05 24.28
C ASN A 967 11.71 -26.47 24.59
N PHE A 968 10.76 -26.95 23.80
CA PHE A 968 10.18 -28.30 23.89
C PHE A 968 10.51 -29.17 22.66
N CYS A 969 11.22 -28.61 21.68
CA CYS A 969 11.75 -29.35 20.54
C CYS A 969 13.11 -30.00 20.89
N ASN A 970 13.55 -30.97 20.09
CA ASN A 970 14.86 -31.61 20.24
C ASN A 970 15.97 -30.73 19.62
N GLY A 971 16.28 -29.64 20.31
CA GLY A 971 17.06 -28.56 19.70
C GLY A 971 16.14 -27.65 18.89
N LEU A 972 16.47 -27.36 17.64
CA LEU A 972 15.65 -26.50 16.81
C LEU A 972 14.32 -27.19 16.48
N CYS A 973 13.23 -26.42 16.44
CA CYS A 973 11.90 -26.87 16.03
C CYS A 973 11.84 -27.03 14.50
N ASP A 974 12.58 -27.99 13.96
CA ASP A 974 12.83 -28.19 12.53
C ASP A 974 12.01 -29.34 11.92
N ALA A 975 11.01 -29.83 12.66
CA ALA A 975 10.16 -30.96 12.29
C ALA A 975 10.95 -32.27 12.14
N GLY A 976 12.08 -32.39 12.83
CA GLY A 976 12.95 -33.58 12.82
C GLY A 976 12.40 -34.74 13.65
N ASP A 977 11.56 -34.46 14.64
CA ASP A 977 10.93 -35.44 15.53
C ASP A 977 9.39 -35.43 15.40
N PRO A 978 8.69 -36.55 15.68
CA PRO A 978 7.22 -36.61 15.59
C PRO A 978 6.49 -35.56 16.44
N ASP A 979 7.03 -35.21 17.61
CA ASP A 979 6.41 -34.20 18.49
C ASP A 979 6.56 -32.77 17.93
N GLU A 980 7.32 -32.60 16.86
CA GLU A 980 7.54 -31.34 16.14
C GLU A 980 6.68 -31.24 14.85
N THR A 981 5.85 -32.25 14.55
CA THR A 981 4.93 -32.23 13.41
C THR A 981 3.47 -32.15 13.86
N ALA A 982 2.60 -31.64 12.98
CA ALA A 982 1.19 -31.41 13.32
C ALA A 982 0.48 -32.73 13.70
N ASN A 983 -0.09 -32.77 14.91
CA ASN A 983 -0.76 -33.94 15.49
C ASN A 983 0.11 -35.22 15.50
N GLY A 984 1.45 -35.09 15.52
CA GLY A 984 2.36 -36.24 15.44
C GLY A 984 2.34 -36.98 14.10
N ASN A 985 1.69 -36.42 13.07
CA ASN A 985 1.56 -37.03 11.76
C ASN A 985 2.71 -36.62 10.83
N PRO A 986 3.03 -37.42 9.80
CA PRO A 986 3.99 -37.01 8.78
C PRO A 986 3.61 -35.68 8.12
N PRO A 987 4.59 -34.81 7.77
CA PRO A 987 4.31 -33.57 7.07
C PRO A 987 3.53 -33.77 5.78
N CYS A 988 2.70 -32.77 5.43
CA CYS A 988 2.04 -32.71 4.13
C CYS A 988 3.09 -32.67 3.01
N ASP A 989 2.97 -33.54 2.01
CA ASP A 989 3.83 -33.56 0.82
C ASP A 989 3.17 -32.72 -0.29
N PRO A 990 3.71 -31.53 -0.62
CA PRO A 990 3.10 -30.62 -1.60
C PRO A 990 3.31 -31.05 -3.06
N LEU A 991 4.06 -32.14 -3.31
CA LEU A 991 4.28 -32.71 -4.64
C LEU A 991 3.30 -33.85 -4.97
N GLN A 992 2.48 -34.27 -4.01
CA GLN A 992 1.40 -35.25 -4.17
C GLN A 992 0.03 -34.56 -4.22
#